data_AF-A0A9W7W4G8-F1
#
_entry.id   AF-A0A9W7W4G8-F1
#
_cell.length_a   1.000
_cell.length_b   1.000
_cell.length_c   1.000
_cell.angle_alpha   90.00
_cell.angle_beta   90.00
_cell.angle_gamma   90.00
#
_symmetry.space_group_name_H-M   'P 1'
#
loop_
_entity.id
_entity.type
_entity.pdbx_description
1 polymer ?
#
loop_
_entity_poly.entity_id
_entity_poly.type
_entity_poly.pdbx_seq_one_letter_code
_entity_poly.pdbx_strand_id
1 'polypeptide(L)'
;MVLRNPSNGKTNMAGSKNIVFDVVGTLVGYEKLYDGIESVLGDRLRAQSVNSIPMFAYMWIEVAEREYTYLAMSGAYASFAEVFESIFWRMLRKSGIEEPRRFASEEDLAEIMQSFRNLAARPGAKECVQKLRDAGFTVWCFTMGDAERVGTYLKSSGIQMPAENLRSCDSSRIGKPDPAAYKPLLEQLSSGGSKPWFGAAHMWDVSAARRTGFRGAYCTVWEHETLTSLFGDMDVVADTLPEMADKVIAASRGGLMLSFHFTRHATISILLKLESVIKAVKKFERSEQRGRTGSYDPAKLALERLPERADIVIIGAGYAGASTAFHLLQKFKQLNRQADIVILEAREACSGATGRNGGHLKPDPYTRAFSALSCLGKDAAEEVASFEHRHLKEVGDLIKRENIDCDYVRTRAVDVALYQEGAEEIKRKLAVLAEAGITTVDDVFASSSETAEGISGIKGAKGAFTYTTGTIWPYKLILHLLSKAVAEGVNLQTHTTVQTIEHSSTGSDKWSIRTQRGSIAATTVVHATNAYAAAVLPEFKHHIVPVKGICSRIITQKAGAPHLTNSYILRFNSWEYDYLIPRSDGSIIVGGARRDYHRDLSNWFNVHDDSTLIPPAKSYFDGYMQRHFSGWEDSEAFTDAVWTGIMGYSDDGFPFVGSVPDKPGQFICAGFSGHGMPQAFLSAKAVATMIAEGKEADEVDLPRMYRCSRARLDSRERHVALAAWDAVPKTAQARL
;
A
#
# COMPACT_ATOMS: atom_id res chain seq x y z
N MET A 1 -45.75 54.09 -40.10
CA MET A 1 -44.60 54.43 -39.24
C MET A 1 -44.60 53.50 -38.03
N VAL A 2 -44.05 52.29 -38.16
CA VAL A 2 -43.71 51.41 -37.02
C VAL A 2 -42.47 50.64 -37.46
N LEU A 3 -41.29 51.17 -37.12
CA LEU A 3 -40.00 50.57 -37.45
C LEU A 3 -39.70 49.43 -36.47
N ARG A 4 -39.59 48.21 -37.01
CA ARG A 4 -39.06 47.04 -36.29
C ARG A 4 -37.54 47.12 -36.26
N ASN A 5 -36.97 47.01 -35.06
CA ASN A 5 -35.54 47.07 -34.80
C ASN A 5 -34.88 45.71 -35.20
N PRO A 6 -33.81 45.68 -36.01
CA PRO A 6 -33.09 44.46 -36.33
C PRO A 6 -32.10 44.08 -35.21
N SER A 7 -32.19 42.85 -34.72
CA SER A 7 -31.23 42.26 -33.77
C SER A 7 -29.89 41.96 -34.44
N ASN A 8 -28.84 42.66 -34.00
CA ASN A 8 -27.45 42.35 -34.33
C ASN A 8 -27.04 40.99 -33.75
N GLY A 9 -26.80 40.02 -34.64
CA GLY A 9 -26.12 38.77 -34.31
C GLY A 9 -24.64 39.02 -34.01
N LYS A 10 -24.22 38.80 -32.76
CA LYS A 10 -22.83 38.54 -32.40
C LYS A 10 -22.70 37.05 -32.10
N THR A 11 -22.05 36.32 -33.00
CA THR A 11 -21.60 34.94 -32.79
C THR A 11 -20.53 34.90 -31.71
N ASN A 12 -20.79 34.18 -30.62
CA ASN A 12 -19.80 33.83 -29.59
C ASN A 12 -18.70 32.95 -30.23
N MET A 13 -17.47 33.45 -30.33
CA MET A 13 -16.31 32.60 -30.66
C MET A 13 -15.91 31.79 -29.43
N ALA A 14 -16.36 30.54 -29.35
CA ALA A 14 -15.79 29.55 -28.45
C ALA A 14 -14.38 29.17 -28.94
N GLY A 15 -13.36 29.26 -28.09
CA GLY A 15 -12.00 28.85 -28.45
C GLY A 15 -11.95 27.38 -28.90
N SER A 16 -11.17 27.08 -29.94
CA SER A 16 -11.06 25.73 -30.50
C SER A 16 -10.46 24.75 -29.49
N LYS A 17 -11.17 23.66 -29.17
CA LYS A 17 -10.64 22.60 -28.31
C LYS A 17 -9.72 21.70 -29.13
N ASN A 18 -8.46 21.57 -28.72
CA ASN A 18 -7.47 20.74 -29.41
C ASN A 18 -6.88 19.71 -28.45
N ILE A 19 -6.68 18.49 -28.94
CA ILE A 19 -5.88 17.45 -28.29
C ILE A 19 -4.94 16.81 -29.30
N VAL A 20 -3.68 16.67 -28.91
CA VAL A 20 -2.62 16.02 -29.68
C VAL A 20 -2.33 14.67 -29.04
N PHE A 21 -2.26 13.61 -29.84
CA PHE A 21 -1.84 12.30 -29.38
C PHE A 21 -0.47 11.93 -29.91
N ASP A 22 0.36 11.38 -29.03
CA ASP A 22 1.35 10.41 -29.46
C ASP A 22 0.67 9.20 -30.12
N VAL A 23 1.32 8.55 -31.09
CA VAL A 23 0.66 7.55 -31.93
C VAL A 23 1.12 6.13 -31.64
N VAL A 24 2.38 5.81 -31.93
CA VAL A 24 2.91 4.45 -31.77
C VAL A 24 3.36 4.28 -30.32
N GLY A 25 2.93 3.22 -29.67
CA GLY A 25 3.01 3.06 -28.21
C GLY A 25 1.74 3.50 -27.51
N THR A 26 1.07 4.56 -28.01
CA THR A 26 -0.16 5.13 -27.44
C THR A 26 -1.45 4.67 -28.13
N LEU A 27 -1.78 5.20 -29.31
CA LEU A 27 -3.00 4.85 -30.07
C LEU A 27 -2.83 3.56 -30.88
N VAL A 28 -1.59 3.24 -31.25
CA VAL A 28 -1.18 2.08 -32.05
C VAL A 28 -0.27 1.21 -31.20
N GLY A 29 -0.58 -0.09 -31.12
CA GLY A 29 0.16 -1.04 -30.30
C GLY A 29 1.20 -1.83 -31.10
N TYR A 30 2.06 -2.54 -30.37
CA TYR A 30 3.17 -3.31 -30.92
C TYR A 30 2.84 -4.80 -31.14
N GLU A 31 1.59 -5.22 -30.94
CA GLU A 31 1.20 -6.64 -30.99
C GLU A 31 1.53 -7.28 -32.35
N LYS A 32 1.40 -6.54 -33.45
CA LYS A 32 1.81 -7.01 -34.78
C LYS A 32 3.30 -7.26 -34.94
N LEU A 33 4.14 -6.47 -34.27
CA LEU A 33 5.57 -6.75 -34.22
C LEU A 33 5.85 -8.03 -33.45
N TYR A 34 5.13 -8.27 -32.35
CA TYR A 34 5.29 -9.50 -31.57
C TYR A 34 4.91 -10.73 -32.38
N ASP A 35 3.76 -10.67 -33.07
CA ASP A 35 3.30 -11.72 -33.99
C ASP A 35 4.36 -12.01 -35.08
N GLY A 36 4.95 -10.96 -35.66
CA GLY A 36 5.99 -11.09 -36.68
C GLY A 36 7.26 -11.77 -36.15
N ILE A 37 7.75 -11.36 -34.97
CA ILE A 37 8.92 -11.99 -34.35
C ILE A 37 8.64 -13.44 -33.97
N GLU A 38 7.47 -13.71 -33.39
CA GLU A 38 7.02 -15.05 -33.03
C GLU A 38 6.97 -15.97 -34.27
N SER A 39 6.37 -15.49 -35.36
CA SER A 39 6.24 -16.25 -36.62
C SER A 39 7.59 -16.55 -37.27
N VAL A 40 8.51 -15.58 -37.33
CA VAL A 40 9.78 -15.72 -38.06
C VAL A 40 10.85 -16.41 -37.22
N LEU A 41 10.94 -16.05 -35.93
CA LEU A 41 12.07 -16.44 -35.08
C LEU A 41 11.68 -17.14 -33.77
N GLY A 42 10.39 -17.25 -33.43
CA GLY A 42 9.92 -17.70 -32.11
C GLY A 42 10.56 -19.02 -31.64
N ASP A 43 10.48 -20.07 -32.46
CA ASP A 43 11.04 -21.38 -32.10
C ASP A 43 12.57 -21.35 -31.97
N ARG A 44 13.24 -20.59 -32.84
CA ARG A 44 14.70 -20.44 -32.79
C ARG A 44 15.15 -19.65 -31.56
N LEU A 45 14.40 -18.63 -31.17
CA LEU A 45 14.65 -17.81 -29.97
C LEU A 45 14.50 -18.68 -28.71
N ARG A 46 13.41 -19.45 -28.61
CA ARG A 46 13.15 -20.37 -27.49
C ARG A 46 14.23 -21.46 -27.37
N ALA A 47 14.72 -21.99 -28.50
CA ALA A 47 15.82 -22.95 -28.50
C ALA A 47 17.13 -22.37 -27.91
N GLN A 48 17.27 -21.05 -27.84
CA GLN A 48 18.39 -20.33 -27.23
C GLN A 48 18.02 -19.70 -25.88
N SER A 49 16.97 -20.20 -25.22
CA SER A 49 16.46 -19.71 -23.92
C SER A 49 15.89 -18.28 -23.92
N VAL A 50 15.61 -17.70 -25.09
CA VAL A 50 14.88 -16.42 -25.21
C VAL A 50 13.38 -16.72 -25.26
N ASN A 51 12.77 -16.90 -24.08
CA ASN A 51 11.43 -17.47 -23.96
C ASN A 51 10.28 -16.46 -24.05
N SER A 52 10.54 -15.16 -23.90
CA SER A 52 9.50 -14.12 -23.96
C SER A 52 9.72 -13.18 -25.15
N ILE A 53 8.95 -13.38 -26.22
CA ILE A 53 8.95 -12.52 -27.40
C ILE A 53 8.53 -11.08 -27.07
N PRO A 54 7.46 -10.84 -26.26
CA PRO A 54 7.11 -9.48 -25.87
C PRO A 54 8.28 -8.77 -25.15
N MET A 55 9.02 -9.47 -24.28
CA MET A 55 10.17 -8.88 -23.59
C MET A 55 11.33 -8.59 -24.54
N PHE A 56 11.63 -9.49 -25.49
CA PHE A 56 12.64 -9.24 -26.52
C PHE A 56 12.31 -8.02 -27.37
N ALA A 57 11.06 -7.95 -27.87
CA ALA A 57 10.58 -6.85 -28.68
C ALA A 57 10.59 -5.52 -27.90
N TYR A 58 10.13 -5.53 -26.64
CA TYR A 58 10.18 -4.38 -25.75
C TYR A 58 11.61 -3.87 -25.58
N MET A 59 12.57 -4.73 -25.21
CA MET A 59 13.97 -4.32 -25.10
C MET A 59 14.53 -3.75 -26.39
N TRP A 60 14.14 -4.28 -27.55
CA TRP A 60 14.58 -3.76 -28.84
C TRP A 60 14.02 -2.35 -29.12
N ILE A 61 12.73 -2.13 -28.84
CA ILE A 61 12.07 -0.81 -28.96
C ILE A 61 12.75 0.20 -28.02
N GLU A 62 12.86 -0.11 -26.73
CA GLU A 62 13.41 0.81 -25.72
C GLU A 62 14.88 1.17 -26.01
N VAL A 63 15.67 0.21 -26.47
CA VAL A 63 17.05 0.51 -26.91
C VAL A 63 17.04 1.39 -28.15
N ALA A 64 16.16 1.15 -29.13
CA ALA A 64 16.06 2.01 -30.31
C ALA A 64 15.63 3.44 -29.94
N GLU A 65 14.65 3.61 -29.04
CA GLU A 65 14.21 4.93 -28.57
C GLU A 65 15.36 5.69 -27.91
N ARG A 66 16.16 5.00 -27.08
CA ARG A 66 17.37 5.59 -26.47
C ARG A 66 18.42 5.98 -27.51
N GLU A 67 18.79 5.07 -28.42
CA GLU A 67 19.82 5.33 -29.43
C GLU A 67 19.39 6.47 -30.36
N TYR A 68 18.13 6.45 -30.81
CA TYR A 68 17.51 7.54 -31.59
C TYR A 68 17.62 8.87 -30.85
N THR A 69 17.20 8.91 -29.59
CA THR A 69 17.21 10.12 -28.76
C THR A 69 18.63 10.67 -28.61
N TYR A 70 19.61 9.81 -28.29
CA TYR A 70 20.99 10.22 -28.09
C TYR A 70 21.68 10.65 -29.39
N LEU A 71 21.35 10.02 -30.52
CA LEU A 71 21.79 10.46 -31.84
C LEU A 71 21.23 11.84 -32.19
N ALA A 72 19.95 12.08 -31.95
CA ALA A 72 19.34 13.39 -32.14
C ALA A 72 20.02 14.46 -31.24
N MET A 73 20.22 14.16 -29.96
CA MET A 73 20.86 15.08 -29.00
C MET A 73 22.33 15.38 -29.33
N SER A 74 23.04 14.44 -29.95
CA SER A 74 24.44 14.62 -30.36
C SER A 74 24.58 15.27 -31.75
N GLY A 75 23.47 15.60 -32.42
CA GLY A 75 23.45 16.22 -33.74
C GLY A 75 23.63 15.24 -34.92
N ALA A 76 23.65 13.93 -34.64
CA ALA A 76 23.78 12.86 -35.63
C ALA A 76 22.43 12.19 -35.92
N TYR A 77 21.40 13.00 -36.21
CA TYR A 77 20.02 12.53 -36.40
C TYR A 77 19.92 11.38 -37.42
N ALA A 78 19.26 10.30 -37.02
CA ALA A 78 18.78 9.21 -37.86
C ALA A 78 17.32 8.94 -37.49
N SER A 79 16.51 8.45 -38.44
CA SER A 79 15.11 8.14 -38.15
C SER A 79 14.99 6.96 -37.19
N PHE A 80 13.90 6.89 -36.43
CA PHE A 80 13.66 5.76 -35.52
C PHE A 80 13.70 4.42 -36.27
N ALA A 81 13.11 4.34 -37.48
CA ALA A 81 13.07 3.10 -38.26
C ALA A 81 14.48 2.63 -38.68
N GLU A 82 15.36 3.55 -39.11
CA GLU A 82 16.75 3.23 -39.45
C GLU A 82 17.51 2.71 -38.24
N VAL A 83 17.36 3.37 -37.07
CA VAL A 83 18.00 2.94 -35.82
C VAL A 83 17.47 1.57 -35.39
N PHE A 84 16.15 1.40 -35.38
CA PHE A 84 15.49 0.17 -34.97
C PHE A 84 15.95 -1.02 -35.82
N GLU A 85 15.94 -0.90 -37.15
CA GLU A 85 16.43 -1.93 -38.07
C GLU A 85 17.93 -2.22 -37.86
N SER A 86 18.75 -1.17 -37.73
CA SER A 86 20.21 -1.29 -37.63
C SER A 86 20.70 -2.01 -36.38
N ILE A 87 19.98 -1.91 -35.26
CA ILE A 87 20.39 -2.53 -33.99
C ILE A 87 19.89 -3.97 -33.81
N PHE A 88 19.15 -4.53 -34.77
CA PHE A 88 18.53 -5.86 -34.65
C PHE A 88 19.53 -6.96 -34.23
N TRP A 89 20.64 -7.12 -34.96
CA TRP A 89 21.67 -8.12 -34.64
C TRP A 89 22.37 -7.84 -33.30
N ARG A 90 22.48 -6.58 -32.90
CA ARG A 90 23.01 -6.20 -31.57
C ARG A 90 22.06 -6.67 -30.48
N MET A 91 20.75 -6.56 -30.69
CA MET A 91 19.74 -7.02 -29.74
C MET A 91 19.73 -8.54 -29.62
N LEU A 92 19.82 -9.29 -30.73
CA LEU A 92 20.00 -10.74 -30.69
C LEU A 92 21.23 -11.13 -29.84
N ARG A 93 22.39 -10.47 -30.02
CA ARG A 93 23.58 -10.73 -29.20
C ARG A 93 23.34 -10.47 -27.72
N LYS A 94 22.68 -9.35 -27.40
CA LYS A 94 22.36 -8.96 -26.02
C LYS A 94 21.36 -9.90 -25.35
N SER A 95 20.53 -10.58 -26.14
CA SER A 95 19.59 -11.60 -25.67
C SER A 95 20.22 -12.98 -25.54
N GLY A 96 21.53 -13.12 -25.72
CA GLY A 96 22.26 -14.38 -25.51
C GLY A 96 22.57 -15.17 -26.78
N ILE A 97 22.23 -14.66 -27.97
CA ILE A 97 22.57 -15.32 -29.23
C ILE A 97 24.04 -15.07 -29.58
N GLU A 98 24.89 -16.09 -29.48
CA GLU A 98 26.34 -15.95 -29.70
C GLU A 98 26.68 -15.48 -31.12
N GLU A 99 26.04 -16.04 -32.15
CA GLU A 99 26.34 -15.72 -33.56
C GLU A 99 25.11 -15.12 -34.28
N PRO A 100 24.71 -13.85 -34.02
CA PRO A 100 23.45 -13.27 -34.50
C PRO A 100 23.25 -13.32 -36.02
N ARG A 101 24.31 -13.09 -36.81
CA ARG A 101 24.26 -13.08 -38.28
C ARG A 101 24.21 -14.47 -38.89
N ARG A 102 24.58 -15.51 -38.14
CA ARG A 102 24.33 -16.91 -38.52
C ARG A 102 22.97 -17.38 -38.05
N PHE A 103 22.52 -16.82 -36.93
CA PHE A 103 21.21 -17.09 -36.39
C PHE A 103 20.15 -16.58 -37.37
N ALA A 104 19.99 -15.25 -37.54
CA ALA A 104 18.96 -14.66 -38.39
C ALA A 104 19.52 -14.06 -39.70
N SER A 105 18.76 -14.23 -40.77
CA SER A 105 19.05 -13.69 -42.10
C SER A 105 18.58 -12.24 -42.26
N GLU A 106 18.99 -11.57 -43.33
CA GLU A 106 18.43 -10.25 -43.69
C GLU A 106 16.98 -10.36 -44.16
N GLU A 107 16.59 -11.51 -44.74
CA GLU A 107 15.20 -11.81 -45.12
C GLU A 107 14.30 -11.94 -43.88
N ASP A 108 14.79 -12.62 -42.83
CA ASP A 108 14.10 -12.73 -41.54
C ASP A 108 13.80 -11.33 -40.97
N LEU A 109 14.80 -10.44 -40.98
CA LEU A 109 14.60 -9.07 -40.51
C LEU A 109 13.62 -8.32 -41.40
N ALA A 110 13.72 -8.43 -42.73
CA ALA A 110 12.81 -7.76 -43.64
C ALA A 110 11.34 -8.16 -43.40
N GLU A 111 11.07 -9.44 -43.11
CA GLU A 111 9.74 -9.94 -42.78
C GLU A 111 9.22 -9.41 -41.43
N ILE A 112 10.07 -9.39 -40.39
CA ILE A 112 9.74 -8.79 -39.09
C ILE A 112 9.46 -7.29 -39.24
N MET A 113 10.29 -6.58 -40.01
CA MET A 113 10.11 -5.16 -40.29
C MET A 113 8.85 -4.89 -41.10
N GLN A 114 8.41 -5.82 -41.95
CA GLN A 114 7.11 -5.72 -42.62
C GLN A 114 5.96 -5.79 -41.61
N SER A 115 6.09 -6.59 -40.55
CA SER A 115 5.10 -6.64 -39.46
C SER A 115 5.08 -5.35 -38.63
N PHE A 116 6.26 -4.79 -38.33
CA PHE A 116 6.38 -3.44 -37.76
C PHE A 116 5.80 -2.34 -38.66
N ARG A 117 5.88 -2.52 -39.98
CA ARG A 117 5.29 -1.59 -40.94
C ARG A 117 3.78 -1.75 -41.07
N ASN A 118 3.15 -2.71 -40.39
CA ASN A 118 1.72 -3.01 -40.43
C ASN A 118 1.06 -3.05 -39.03
N LEU A 119 1.51 -2.19 -38.10
CA LEU A 119 0.89 -2.07 -36.78
C LEU A 119 -0.60 -1.68 -36.85
N ALA A 120 -1.33 -1.96 -35.77
CA ALA A 120 -2.76 -1.72 -35.66
C ALA A 120 -3.10 -0.84 -34.45
N ALA A 121 -4.25 -0.14 -34.52
CA ALA A 121 -4.71 0.65 -33.39
C ALA A 121 -5.03 -0.25 -32.18
N ARG A 122 -4.70 0.25 -30.98
CA ARG A 122 -5.02 -0.43 -29.71
C ARG A 122 -6.54 -0.50 -29.50
N PRO A 123 -7.03 -1.48 -28.72
CA PRO A 123 -8.40 -1.48 -28.23
C PRO A 123 -8.76 -0.13 -27.59
N GLY A 124 -9.95 0.37 -27.90
CA GLY A 124 -10.45 1.67 -27.38
C GLY A 124 -9.89 2.92 -28.07
N ALA A 125 -8.87 2.84 -28.94
CA ALA A 125 -8.32 4.01 -29.63
C ALA A 125 -9.36 4.71 -30.52
N LYS A 126 -10.16 3.92 -31.27
CA LYS A 126 -11.23 4.45 -32.13
C LYS A 126 -12.33 5.14 -31.31
N GLU A 127 -12.73 4.53 -30.21
CA GLU A 127 -13.74 5.08 -29.31
C GLU A 127 -13.23 6.37 -28.63
N CYS A 128 -11.99 6.39 -28.14
CA CYS A 128 -11.33 7.57 -27.58
C CYS A 128 -11.39 8.76 -28.55
N VAL A 129 -10.95 8.56 -29.80
CA VAL A 129 -10.95 9.59 -30.83
C VAL A 129 -12.39 10.04 -31.14
N GLN A 130 -13.35 9.12 -31.23
CA GLN A 130 -14.75 9.46 -31.50
C GLN A 130 -15.36 10.28 -30.35
N LYS A 131 -15.18 9.88 -29.10
CA LYS A 131 -15.64 10.62 -27.91
C LYS A 131 -15.14 12.06 -27.89
N LEU A 132 -13.85 12.25 -28.19
CA LEU A 132 -13.25 13.58 -28.24
C LEU A 132 -13.84 14.44 -29.37
N ARG A 133 -14.03 13.86 -30.56
CA ARG A 133 -14.67 14.54 -31.70
C ARG A 133 -16.12 14.92 -31.38
N ASP A 134 -16.88 14.01 -30.81
CA ASP A 134 -18.28 14.24 -30.41
C ASP A 134 -18.38 15.35 -29.34
N ALA A 135 -17.35 15.52 -28.50
CA ALA A 135 -17.25 16.60 -27.53
C ALA A 135 -16.69 17.93 -28.09
N GLY A 136 -16.46 18.00 -29.41
CA GLY A 136 -16.02 19.18 -30.13
C GLY A 136 -14.50 19.42 -30.11
N PHE A 137 -13.70 18.39 -29.81
CA PHE A 137 -12.24 18.48 -29.96
C PHE A 137 -11.81 18.21 -31.40
N THR A 138 -10.86 19.02 -31.88
CA THR A 138 -10.03 18.64 -33.02
C THR A 138 -8.91 17.74 -32.50
N VAL A 139 -8.85 16.53 -33.04
CA VAL A 139 -7.85 15.52 -32.67
C VAL A 139 -6.69 15.57 -33.67
N TRP A 140 -5.48 15.68 -33.13
CA TRP A 140 -4.21 15.72 -33.84
C TRP A 140 -3.37 14.51 -33.47
N CYS A 141 -2.46 14.12 -34.36
CA CYS A 141 -1.45 13.10 -34.10
C CYS A 141 -0.06 13.70 -34.27
N PHE A 142 0.83 13.39 -33.33
CA PHE A 142 2.22 13.82 -33.35
C PHE A 142 3.12 12.60 -33.15
N THR A 143 3.83 12.21 -34.21
CA THR A 143 4.54 10.93 -34.29
C THR A 143 6.02 11.13 -34.64
N MET A 144 6.81 10.10 -34.36
CA MET A 144 8.18 9.91 -34.86
C MET A 144 8.08 8.94 -36.05
N GLY A 145 8.63 9.29 -37.21
CA GLY A 145 8.48 8.52 -38.44
C GLY A 145 7.54 9.14 -39.48
N ASP A 146 7.44 8.45 -40.62
CA ASP A 146 6.64 8.86 -41.77
C ASP A 146 5.15 9.03 -41.43
N ALA A 147 4.62 10.25 -41.63
CA ALA A 147 3.24 10.60 -41.30
C ALA A 147 2.20 9.88 -42.18
N GLU A 148 2.53 9.56 -43.44
CA GLU A 148 1.67 8.83 -44.36
C GLU A 148 1.52 7.37 -43.91
N ARG A 149 2.63 6.75 -43.53
CA ARG A 149 2.64 5.40 -42.93
C ARG A 149 1.81 5.35 -41.65
N VAL A 150 2.01 6.31 -40.75
CA VAL A 150 1.26 6.36 -39.47
C VAL A 150 -0.24 6.62 -39.71
N GLY A 151 -0.58 7.47 -40.68
CA GLY A 151 -1.95 7.67 -41.13
C GLY A 151 -2.60 6.39 -41.63
N THR A 152 -1.82 5.50 -42.26
CA THR A 152 -2.30 4.21 -42.77
C THR A 152 -2.73 3.26 -41.63
N TYR A 153 -2.01 3.22 -40.50
CA TYR A 153 -2.39 2.41 -39.31
C TYR A 153 -3.75 2.80 -38.75
N LEU A 154 -3.96 4.10 -38.62
CA LEU A 154 -5.19 4.65 -38.09
C LEU A 154 -6.34 4.40 -39.08
N LYS A 155 -6.11 4.63 -40.38
CA LYS A 155 -7.10 4.41 -41.43
C LYS A 155 -7.53 2.95 -41.54
N SER A 156 -6.59 2.00 -41.54
CA SER A 156 -6.88 0.56 -41.59
C SER A 156 -7.67 0.10 -40.36
N SER A 157 -7.50 0.78 -39.23
CA SER A 157 -8.23 0.54 -37.98
C SER A 157 -9.55 1.34 -37.86
N GLY A 158 -9.98 1.99 -38.95
CA GLY A 158 -11.23 2.75 -38.99
C GLY A 158 -11.21 4.10 -38.28
N ILE A 159 -10.02 4.66 -38.05
CA ILE A 159 -9.78 5.99 -37.48
C ILE A 159 -9.30 6.92 -38.61
N GLN A 160 -10.22 7.67 -39.20
CA GLN A 160 -9.86 8.65 -40.24
C GLN A 160 -9.23 9.89 -39.59
N MET A 161 -8.02 10.26 -40.01
CA MET A 161 -7.36 11.51 -39.61
C MET A 161 -7.16 12.38 -40.85
N PRO A 162 -7.56 13.66 -40.83
CA PRO A 162 -7.20 14.60 -41.89
C PRO A 162 -5.67 14.71 -42.01
N ALA A 163 -5.15 14.82 -43.23
CA ALA A 163 -3.71 14.85 -43.47
C ALA A 163 -3.04 16.05 -42.76
N GLU A 164 -3.75 17.17 -42.69
CA GLU A 164 -3.34 18.36 -41.95
C GLU A 164 -3.25 18.15 -40.43
N ASN A 165 -3.87 17.11 -39.88
CA ASN A 165 -3.84 16.80 -38.44
C ASN A 165 -2.78 15.76 -38.07
N LEU A 166 -2.07 15.21 -39.05
CA LEU A 166 -0.93 14.32 -38.84
C LEU A 166 0.37 15.13 -38.91
N ARG A 167 1.18 15.08 -37.85
CA ARG A 167 2.46 15.80 -37.76
C ARG A 167 3.58 14.83 -37.38
N SER A 168 4.70 14.94 -38.10
CA SER A 168 5.92 14.21 -37.81
C SER A 168 7.06 15.16 -37.47
N CYS A 169 7.77 14.88 -36.39
CA CYS A 169 8.94 15.68 -35.99
C CYS A 169 10.21 15.37 -36.80
N ASP A 170 10.22 14.29 -37.59
CA ASP A 170 11.37 13.91 -38.45
C ASP A 170 11.68 14.99 -39.50
N SER A 171 10.64 15.70 -39.97
CA SER A 171 10.77 16.80 -40.92
C SER A 171 11.67 17.95 -40.42
N SER A 172 11.73 18.13 -39.10
CA SER A 172 12.53 19.16 -38.43
C SER A 172 13.90 18.63 -37.98
N ARG A 173 14.18 17.31 -38.13
CA ARG A 173 15.36 16.61 -37.60
C ARG A 173 15.59 16.85 -36.09
N ILE A 174 14.51 17.09 -35.34
CA ILE A 174 14.50 17.28 -33.89
C ILE A 174 13.55 16.23 -33.33
N GLY A 175 14.08 15.26 -32.59
CA GLY A 175 13.29 14.19 -32.00
C GLY A 175 12.59 14.59 -30.70
N LYS A 176 11.50 13.90 -30.37
CA LYS A 176 10.99 13.88 -28.99
C LYS A 176 12.05 13.22 -28.08
N PRO A 177 12.22 13.62 -26.82
CA PRO A 177 11.42 14.59 -26.05
C PRO A 177 11.94 16.03 -26.06
N ASP A 178 12.73 16.46 -27.05
CA ASP A 178 13.23 17.84 -27.09
C ASP A 178 12.06 18.86 -27.14
N PRO A 179 12.01 19.87 -26.23
CA PRO A 179 10.98 20.90 -26.25
C PRO A 179 10.77 21.58 -27.60
N ALA A 180 11.82 21.72 -28.41
CA ALA A 180 11.75 22.30 -29.74
C ALA A 180 10.92 21.47 -30.73
N ALA A 181 10.71 20.17 -30.48
CA ALA A 181 9.83 19.33 -31.28
C ALA A 181 8.35 19.70 -31.08
N TYR A 182 7.94 20.09 -29.86
CA TYR A 182 6.55 20.35 -29.50
C TYR A 182 6.12 21.80 -29.77
N LYS A 183 7.06 22.74 -29.66
CA LYS A 183 6.79 24.18 -29.68
C LYS A 183 6.04 24.66 -30.94
N PRO A 184 6.39 24.24 -32.17
CA PRO A 184 5.65 24.67 -33.36
C PRO A 184 4.18 24.25 -33.32
N LEU A 185 3.89 23.04 -32.82
CA LEU A 185 2.53 22.54 -32.70
C LEU A 185 1.76 23.25 -31.58
N LEU A 186 2.42 23.52 -30.45
CA LEU A 186 1.82 24.31 -29.36
C LEU A 186 1.41 25.70 -29.85
N GLU A 187 2.31 26.40 -30.53
CA GLU A 187 2.07 27.75 -31.06
C GLU A 187 0.91 27.76 -32.06
N GLN A 188 0.88 26.77 -32.97
CA GLN A 188 -0.21 26.60 -33.93
C GLN A 188 -1.57 26.39 -33.23
N LEU A 189 -1.62 25.57 -32.17
CA LEU A 189 -2.87 25.15 -31.54
C LEU A 189 -3.35 26.04 -30.39
N SER A 190 -2.50 26.96 -29.93
CA SER A 190 -2.83 27.90 -28.84
C SER A 190 -3.54 29.18 -29.31
N SER A 191 -3.81 29.32 -30.61
CA SER A 191 -4.53 30.46 -31.17
C SER A 191 -5.94 30.56 -30.57
N GLY A 192 -6.25 31.67 -29.90
CA GLY A 192 -7.57 31.91 -29.26
C GLY A 192 -7.62 31.70 -27.74
N GLY A 193 -6.47 31.54 -27.08
CA GLY A 193 -6.37 31.52 -25.61
C GLY A 193 -6.68 30.18 -24.94
N SER A 194 -6.96 29.12 -25.71
CA SER A 194 -7.13 27.75 -25.22
C SER A 194 -5.80 27.01 -25.16
N LYS A 195 -5.49 26.40 -24.01
CA LYS A 195 -4.31 25.54 -23.83
C LYS A 195 -4.61 24.13 -24.38
N PRO A 196 -3.95 23.66 -25.46
CA PRO A 196 -4.23 22.33 -26.02
C PRO A 196 -3.80 21.21 -25.08
N TRP A 197 -4.43 20.04 -25.24
CA TRP A 197 -4.06 18.82 -24.54
C TRP A 197 -3.02 18.03 -25.31
N PHE A 198 -2.18 17.29 -24.59
CA PHE A 198 -1.28 16.29 -25.13
C PHE A 198 -1.51 14.96 -24.41
N GLY A 199 -1.92 13.94 -25.16
CA GLY A 199 -2.23 12.60 -24.69
C GLY A 199 -1.16 11.59 -25.11
N ALA A 200 -0.62 10.83 -24.17
CA ALA A 200 0.27 9.71 -24.50
C ALA A 200 0.20 8.59 -23.46
N ALA A 201 0.63 7.39 -23.86
CA ALA A 201 0.88 6.27 -22.97
C ALA A 201 2.35 6.18 -22.53
N HIS A 202 3.18 7.09 -23.04
CA HIS A 202 4.55 7.33 -22.60
C HIS A 202 4.61 8.54 -21.69
N MET A 203 4.97 8.33 -20.43
CA MET A 203 4.96 9.38 -19.42
C MET A 203 6.04 10.44 -19.68
N TRP A 204 7.17 10.03 -20.27
CA TRP A 204 8.22 10.95 -20.71
C TRP A 204 7.72 11.93 -21.79
N ASP A 205 6.83 11.49 -22.70
CA ASP A 205 6.30 12.31 -23.80
C ASP A 205 5.28 13.33 -23.27
N VAL A 206 4.36 12.90 -22.42
CA VAL A 206 3.41 13.80 -21.74
C VAL A 206 4.15 14.83 -20.89
N SER A 207 5.19 14.41 -20.15
CA SER A 207 5.99 15.32 -19.32
C SER A 207 6.68 16.39 -20.16
N ALA A 208 7.31 16.01 -21.27
CA ALA A 208 7.97 16.94 -22.18
C ALA A 208 6.97 17.94 -22.79
N ALA A 209 5.83 17.45 -23.28
CA ALA A 209 4.77 18.30 -23.81
C ALA A 209 4.25 19.30 -22.75
N ARG A 210 4.03 18.86 -21.51
CA ARG A 210 3.58 19.75 -20.42
C ARG A 210 4.59 20.84 -20.10
N ARG A 211 5.89 20.52 -20.08
CA ARG A 211 6.96 21.51 -19.87
C ARG A 211 7.01 22.55 -20.99
N THR A 212 6.59 22.19 -22.21
CA THR A 212 6.50 23.17 -23.31
C THR A 212 5.27 24.05 -23.24
N GLY A 213 4.19 23.59 -22.58
CA GLY A 213 2.98 24.36 -22.35
C GLY A 213 1.67 23.68 -22.74
N PHE A 214 1.64 22.36 -22.96
CA PHE A 214 0.39 21.60 -23.09
C PHE A 214 -0.27 21.30 -21.72
N ARG A 215 -1.54 20.91 -21.71
CA ARG A 215 -2.15 20.13 -20.62
C ARG A 215 -1.84 18.66 -20.87
N GLY A 216 -1.43 17.89 -19.87
CA GLY A 216 -1.06 16.49 -20.07
C GLY A 216 -2.15 15.50 -19.69
N ALA A 217 -2.44 14.58 -20.59
CA ALA A 217 -3.27 13.42 -20.33
C ALA A 217 -2.41 12.16 -20.49
N TYR A 218 -2.26 11.39 -19.44
CA TYR A 218 -1.48 10.16 -19.45
C TYR A 218 -2.39 8.95 -19.38
N CYS A 219 -2.13 7.94 -20.23
CA CYS A 219 -2.86 6.69 -20.25
C CYS A 219 -1.95 5.53 -19.85
N THR A 220 -2.33 4.74 -18.84
CA THR A 220 -1.49 3.65 -18.31
C THR A 220 -1.48 2.39 -19.20
N VAL A 221 -2.12 2.43 -20.38
CA VAL A 221 -2.26 1.29 -21.32
C VAL A 221 -0.93 0.68 -21.80
N TRP A 222 0.18 1.41 -21.66
CA TRP A 222 1.52 0.92 -22.02
C TRP A 222 2.45 0.81 -20.82
N GLU A 223 2.72 1.90 -20.12
CA GLU A 223 3.71 1.94 -19.03
C GLU A 223 3.14 1.56 -17.65
N HIS A 224 1.81 1.42 -17.51
CA HIS A 224 1.05 0.98 -16.33
C HIS A 224 1.16 1.83 -15.07
N GLU A 225 2.35 2.25 -14.66
CA GLU A 225 2.59 2.99 -13.43
C GLU A 225 2.66 4.50 -13.67
N THR A 226 2.19 5.29 -12.70
CA THR A 226 2.35 6.74 -12.69
C THR A 226 3.58 7.13 -11.88
N LEU A 227 4.74 7.28 -12.53
CA LEU A 227 6.00 7.71 -11.91
C LEU A 227 6.03 9.23 -11.68
N THR A 228 5.04 9.78 -10.95
CA THR A 228 4.83 11.24 -10.78
C THR A 228 5.98 11.94 -10.05
N SER A 229 6.71 11.21 -9.21
CA SER A 229 7.94 11.70 -8.57
C SER A 229 9.03 12.08 -9.59
N LEU A 230 9.05 11.43 -10.77
CA LEU A 230 10.03 11.67 -11.84
C LEU A 230 9.50 12.63 -12.91
N PHE A 231 8.27 12.41 -13.39
CA PHE A 231 7.72 13.14 -14.54
C PHE A 231 6.75 14.27 -14.18
N GLY A 232 6.43 14.43 -12.90
CA GLY A 232 5.42 15.37 -12.38
C GLY A 232 3.98 14.85 -12.51
N ASP A 233 3.05 15.47 -11.78
CA ASP A 233 1.63 15.12 -11.82
C ASP A 233 1.01 15.47 -13.17
N MET A 234 0.20 14.59 -13.76
CA MET A 234 -0.49 14.87 -15.03
C MET A 234 -1.87 15.52 -14.79
N ASP A 235 -2.33 16.35 -15.72
CA ASP A 235 -3.65 17.00 -15.60
C ASP A 235 -4.79 15.97 -15.65
N VAL A 236 -4.60 14.87 -16.39
CA VAL A 236 -5.47 13.70 -16.44
C VAL A 236 -4.61 12.43 -16.42
N VAL A 237 -5.04 11.43 -15.65
CA VAL A 237 -4.55 10.05 -15.70
C VAL A 237 -5.73 9.11 -15.89
N ALA A 238 -5.60 8.12 -16.76
CA ALA A 238 -6.62 7.10 -17.01
C ALA A 238 -5.99 5.76 -17.38
N ASP A 239 -6.72 4.66 -17.17
CA ASP A 239 -6.20 3.33 -17.46
C ASP A 239 -6.49 2.87 -18.89
N THR A 240 -7.48 3.51 -19.52
CA THR A 240 -7.87 3.22 -20.90
C THR A 240 -7.96 4.49 -21.75
N LEU A 241 -7.77 4.35 -23.06
CA LEU A 241 -7.89 5.48 -23.99
C LEU A 241 -9.31 6.12 -23.96
N PRO A 242 -10.43 5.35 -23.92
CA PRO A 242 -11.76 5.95 -23.80
C PRO A 242 -11.99 6.70 -22.49
N GLU A 243 -11.51 6.18 -21.37
CA GLU A 243 -11.60 6.85 -20.08
C GLU A 243 -10.76 8.14 -20.06
N MET A 244 -9.58 8.14 -20.68
CA MET A 244 -8.77 9.34 -20.85
C MET A 244 -9.54 10.42 -21.61
N ALA A 245 -10.25 10.05 -22.68
CA ALA A 245 -11.12 10.97 -23.41
C ALA A 245 -12.22 11.55 -22.49
N ASP A 246 -12.92 10.71 -21.74
CA ASP A 246 -13.97 11.14 -20.81
C ASP A 246 -13.45 12.14 -19.77
N LYS A 247 -12.28 11.85 -19.18
CA LYS A 247 -11.61 12.73 -18.20
C LYS A 247 -11.14 14.04 -18.83
N VAL A 248 -10.56 14.02 -20.03
CA VAL A 248 -10.17 15.23 -20.79
C VAL A 248 -11.39 16.10 -21.09
N ILE A 249 -12.50 15.49 -21.52
CA ILE A 249 -13.76 16.18 -21.81
C ILE A 249 -14.30 16.83 -20.54
N ALA A 250 -14.38 16.11 -19.43
CA ALA A 250 -14.83 16.61 -18.14
C ALA A 250 -13.97 17.79 -17.66
N ALA A 251 -12.64 17.62 -17.69
CA ALA A 251 -11.67 18.65 -17.29
C ALA A 251 -11.62 19.87 -18.23
N SER A 252 -12.31 19.82 -19.37
CA SER A 252 -12.45 20.93 -20.32
C SER A 252 -13.83 21.59 -20.28
N ARG A 253 -14.79 21.07 -19.48
CA ARG A 253 -16.12 21.66 -19.25
C ARG A 253 -16.13 22.66 -18.08
N GLY A 254 -15.16 22.59 -17.16
CA GLY A 254 -15.07 23.41 -15.94
C GLY A 254 -14.81 24.91 -16.12
N GLY A 255 -14.90 25.46 -17.33
CA GLY A 255 -14.72 26.90 -17.61
C GLY A 255 -15.98 27.76 -17.38
N LEU A 256 -17.12 27.17 -17.01
CA LEU A 256 -18.39 27.87 -16.86
C LEU A 256 -19.15 27.43 -15.60
N MET A 257 -18.65 27.73 -14.40
CA MET A 257 -19.51 27.83 -13.20
C MET A 257 -18.90 28.71 -12.11
N LEU A 258 -19.83 29.38 -11.41
CA LEU A 258 -19.69 30.54 -10.55
C LEU A 258 -18.59 30.48 -9.47
N SER A 259 -17.97 31.66 -9.28
CA SER A 259 -17.45 32.15 -8.02
C SER A 259 -18.41 31.82 -6.85
N PHE A 260 -18.01 30.87 -5.99
CA PHE A 260 -18.47 30.80 -4.62
C PHE A 260 -17.32 31.19 -3.69
N HIS A 261 -17.50 32.37 -3.08
CA HIS A 261 -16.76 32.81 -1.91
C HIS A 261 -16.94 31.77 -0.79
N PHE A 262 -15.88 31.00 -0.50
CA PHE A 262 -15.69 30.36 0.79
C PHE A 262 -14.42 30.93 1.44
N THR A 263 -14.56 31.24 2.71
CA THR A 263 -13.78 32.17 3.52
C THR A 263 -12.30 31.76 3.61
N ARG A 264 -11.44 32.53 2.94
CA ARG A 264 -9.97 32.42 2.86
C ARG A 264 -9.22 32.79 4.17
N HIS A 265 -9.66 32.35 5.34
CA HIS A 265 -8.96 32.70 6.61
C HIS A 265 -8.46 31.51 7.45
N ALA A 266 -8.84 30.26 7.14
CA ALA A 266 -8.28 29.09 7.84
C ALA A 266 -7.13 28.40 7.07
N THR A 267 -7.07 28.52 5.74
CA THR A 267 -6.11 27.77 4.91
C THR A 267 -4.76 28.46 4.74
N ILE A 268 -4.68 29.78 4.93
CA ILE A 268 -3.42 30.54 4.81
C ILE A 268 -2.50 30.31 6.01
N SER A 269 -3.04 30.06 7.22
CA SER A 269 -2.24 29.71 8.41
C SER A 269 -1.61 28.31 8.30
N ILE A 270 -2.28 27.38 7.58
CA ILE A 270 -1.79 26.03 7.32
C ILE A 270 -0.74 26.03 6.20
N LEU A 271 -0.94 26.81 5.13
CA LEU A 271 0.04 27.00 4.06
C LEU A 271 1.29 27.77 4.52
N LEU A 272 1.17 28.75 5.42
CA LEU A 272 2.31 29.45 6.02
C LEU A 272 3.09 28.57 7.03
N LYS A 273 2.44 27.60 7.68
CA LYS A 273 3.10 26.63 8.55
C LYS A 273 3.79 25.50 7.77
N LEU A 274 3.19 25.02 6.67
CA LEU A 274 3.87 24.13 5.71
C LEU A 274 5.04 24.84 5.02
N GLU A 275 4.90 26.13 4.65
CA GLU A 275 6.03 26.93 4.19
C GLU A 275 7.09 27.12 5.26
N SER A 276 6.77 27.20 6.56
CA SER A 276 7.79 27.29 7.61
C SER A 276 8.53 25.96 7.84
N VAL A 277 7.86 24.82 7.59
CA VAL A 277 8.47 23.48 7.64
C VAL A 277 9.31 23.25 6.37
N ILE A 278 8.79 23.61 5.19
CA ILE A 278 9.54 23.56 3.92
C ILE A 278 10.66 24.62 3.90
N LYS A 279 10.50 25.80 4.53
CA LYS A 279 11.58 26.78 4.74
C LYS A 279 12.52 26.35 5.85
N ALA A 280 12.12 25.58 6.86
CA ALA A 280 13.06 25.00 7.82
C ALA A 280 13.93 23.93 7.14
N VAL A 281 13.33 23.10 6.27
CA VAL A 281 14.02 22.14 5.40
C VAL A 281 14.93 22.88 4.38
N LYS A 282 14.42 23.90 3.68
CA LYS A 282 15.19 24.70 2.69
C LYS A 282 16.20 25.68 3.31
N LYS A 283 16.02 26.12 4.56
CA LYS A 283 16.99 26.98 5.29
C LYS A 283 18.11 26.12 5.89
N PHE A 284 17.83 24.85 6.19
CA PHE A 284 18.85 23.83 6.45
C PHE A 284 19.67 23.54 5.18
N GLU A 285 19.01 23.42 4.01
CA GLU A 285 19.68 23.27 2.69
C GLU A 285 20.53 24.50 2.28
N ARG A 286 20.16 25.72 2.69
CA ARG A 286 20.95 26.93 2.38
C ARG A 286 22.11 27.20 3.35
N SER A 287 22.10 26.66 4.57
CA SER A 287 23.24 26.80 5.49
C SER A 287 24.42 25.88 5.17
N GLU A 288 24.28 24.92 4.25
CA GLU A 288 25.37 24.03 3.81
C GLU A 288 26.23 24.59 2.66
N GLN A 289 25.92 25.75 2.10
CA GLN A 289 26.78 26.37 1.06
C GLN A 289 28.09 26.98 1.60
N ARG A 290 28.40 26.84 2.89
CA ARG A 290 29.74 27.10 3.43
C ARG A 290 30.27 25.90 4.22
N GLY A 291 30.55 24.83 3.48
CA GLY A 291 31.71 23.97 3.69
C GLY A 291 31.65 23.01 4.90
N ARG A 292 31.14 21.80 4.66
CA ARG A 292 31.81 20.51 4.94
C ARG A 292 30.92 19.32 4.52
N THR A 293 31.27 18.72 3.38
CA THR A 293 31.10 17.32 2.93
C THR A 293 29.98 16.43 3.53
N GLY A 294 29.02 16.01 2.68
CA GLY A 294 28.32 14.72 2.76
C GLY A 294 26.90 14.70 2.17
N SER A 295 26.68 14.04 1.03
CA SER A 295 25.35 13.91 0.37
C SER A 295 24.42 12.88 1.04
N TYR A 296 23.10 13.11 1.01
CA TYR A 296 22.08 12.14 1.48
C TYR A 296 21.02 11.79 0.41
N ASP A 297 20.79 10.49 0.30
CA ASP A 297 19.92 9.72 -0.61
C ASP A 297 18.85 9.02 0.25
N PRO A 298 17.56 8.94 -0.15
CA PRO A 298 16.53 8.18 0.58
C PRO A 298 16.86 6.71 0.87
N ALA A 299 17.83 6.09 0.16
CA ALA A 299 18.40 4.78 0.49
C ALA A 299 19.29 4.78 1.76
N LYS A 300 19.59 5.95 2.35
CA LYS A 300 20.40 6.14 3.58
C LYS A 300 19.58 6.25 4.89
N LEU A 301 18.41 5.63 4.98
CA LEU A 301 17.78 5.38 6.30
C LEU A 301 18.45 4.22 7.07
N ALA A 302 19.41 3.52 6.44
CA ALA A 302 20.41 2.72 7.12
C ALA A 302 21.65 3.58 7.38
N LEU A 303 21.98 3.86 8.63
CA LEU A 303 23.31 4.40 8.98
C LEU A 303 24.36 3.37 8.51
N GLU A 304 25.35 3.82 7.71
CA GLU A 304 26.33 2.97 7.01
C GLU A 304 27.11 2.03 7.95
N ARG A 305 27.17 2.34 9.25
CA ARG A 305 27.79 1.50 10.28
C ARG A 305 26.86 1.28 11.46
N LEU A 306 26.70 0.01 11.84
CA LEU A 306 26.06 -0.39 13.10
C LEU A 306 26.89 0.18 14.28
N PRO A 307 26.28 0.92 15.22
CA PRO A 307 27.00 1.40 16.40
C PRO A 307 27.54 0.24 17.23
N GLU A 308 28.72 0.41 17.83
CA GLU A 308 29.30 -0.62 18.71
C GLU A 308 28.62 -0.67 20.07
N ARG A 309 27.97 0.42 20.49
CA ARG A 309 27.30 0.56 21.79
C ARG A 309 26.03 1.42 21.67
N ALA A 310 25.06 1.13 22.52
CA ALA A 310 23.87 1.96 22.79
C ALA A 310 23.41 1.73 24.23
N ASP A 311 22.64 2.65 24.81
CA ASP A 311 22.02 2.41 26.12
C ASP A 311 20.86 1.41 25.99
N ILE A 312 20.07 1.56 24.93
CA ILE A 312 18.87 0.77 24.69
C ILE A 312 18.87 0.25 23.25
N VAL A 313 18.74 -1.06 23.11
CA VAL A 313 18.50 -1.72 21.82
C VAL A 313 17.07 -2.25 21.78
N ILE A 314 16.28 -1.81 20.79
CA ILE A 314 14.94 -2.31 20.51
C ILE A 314 15.01 -3.22 19.28
N ILE A 315 14.52 -4.45 19.42
CA ILE A 315 14.54 -5.45 18.34
C ILE A 315 13.14 -5.54 17.73
N GLY A 316 13.01 -5.08 16.48
CA GLY A 316 11.78 -5.00 15.72
C GLY A 316 11.27 -3.57 15.57
N ALA A 317 11.05 -3.12 14.33
CA ALA A 317 10.51 -1.80 13.99
C ALA A 317 9.01 -1.86 13.62
N GLY A 318 8.27 -2.78 14.26
CA GLY A 318 6.80 -2.87 14.17
C GLY A 318 6.09 -1.96 15.18
N TYR A 319 4.79 -2.17 15.38
CA TYR A 319 3.96 -1.35 16.27
C TYR A 319 4.56 -1.24 17.69
N ALA A 320 4.89 -2.37 18.32
CA ALA A 320 5.44 -2.38 19.67
C ALA A 320 6.78 -1.62 19.75
N GLY A 321 7.73 -1.89 18.86
CA GLY A 321 9.07 -1.28 18.92
C GLY A 321 9.07 0.21 18.63
N ALA A 322 8.33 0.65 17.60
CA ALA A 322 8.18 2.07 17.30
C ALA A 322 7.49 2.83 18.44
N SER A 323 6.46 2.23 19.05
CA SER A 323 5.78 2.81 20.20
C SER A 323 6.67 2.87 21.44
N THR A 324 7.50 1.86 21.68
CA THR A 324 8.47 1.86 22.78
C THR A 324 9.47 2.99 22.61
N ALA A 325 10.06 3.15 21.41
CA ALA A 325 10.98 4.24 21.12
C ALA A 325 10.31 5.61 21.34
N PHE A 326 9.11 5.79 20.80
CA PHE A 326 8.32 7.02 20.97
C PHE A 326 8.08 7.35 22.46
N HIS A 327 7.64 6.39 23.26
CA HIS A 327 7.38 6.61 24.68
C HIS A 327 8.67 6.83 25.49
N LEU A 328 9.75 6.12 25.18
CA LEU A 328 11.05 6.33 25.81
C LEU A 328 11.54 7.77 25.59
N LEU A 329 11.47 8.27 24.36
CA LEU A 329 11.83 9.67 24.05
C LEU A 329 11.00 10.67 24.88
N GLN A 330 9.67 10.47 24.94
CA GLN A 330 8.80 11.33 25.74
C GLN A 330 9.15 11.28 27.24
N LYS A 331 9.40 10.08 27.78
CA LYS A 331 9.74 9.88 29.20
C LYS A 331 11.11 10.48 29.54
N PHE A 332 12.13 10.22 28.73
CA PHE A 332 13.46 10.79 28.95
C PHE A 332 13.45 12.31 28.84
N LYS A 333 12.68 12.88 27.91
CA LYS A 333 12.48 14.33 27.85
C LYS A 333 11.82 14.88 29.12
N GLN A 334 10.79 14.21 29.65
CA GLN A 334 10.13 14.60 30.91
C GLN A 334 11.06 14.51 32.11
N LEU A 335 11.95 13.51 32.14
CA LEU A 335 12.93 13.28 33.20
C LEU A 335 14.23 14.07 33.00
N ASN A 336 14.34 14.88 31.95
CA ASN A 336 15.56 15.57 31.54
C ASN A 336 16.80 14.64 31.43
N ARG A 337 16.59 13.46 30.85
CA ARG A 337 17.61 12.44 30.58
C ARG A 337 17.79 12.29 29.07
N GLN A 338 18.95 11.78 28.68
CA GLN A 338 19.24 11.35 27.31
C GLN A 338 19.66 9.89 27.34
N ALA A 339 19.39 9.17 26.25
CA ALA A 339 19.80 7.79 26.07
C ALA A 339 20.02 7.52 24.59
N ASP A 340 21.07 6.78 24.26
CA ASP A 340 21.32 6.29 22.91
C ASP A 340 20.39 5.10 22.63
N ILE A 341 19.42 5.30 21.73
CA ILE A 341 18.44 4.28 21.35
C ILE A 341 18.74 3.80 19.93
N VAL A 342 18.90 2.48 19.77
CA VAL A 342 19.04 1.81 18.48
C VAL A 342 17.88 0.86 18.25
N ILE A 343 17.21 0.94 17.10
CA ILE A 343 16.20 -0.02 16.65
C ILE A 343 16.83 -0.92 15.59
N LEU A 344 16.81 -2.23 15.79
CA LEU A 344 17.27 -3.24 14.84
C LEU A 344 16.07 -3.93 14.20
N GLU A 345 15.94 -3.85 12.87
CA GLU A 345 14.88 -4.48 12.09
C GLU A 345 15.48 -5.44 11.06
N ALA A 346 15.01 -6.69 11.05
CA ALA A 346 15.54 -7.75 10.21
C ALA A 346 15.26 -7.52 8.72
N ARG A 347 14.13 -6.87 8.39
CA ARG A 347 13.71 -6.55 7.03
C ARG A 347 13.62 -5.03 6.85
N GLU A 348 12.57 -4.55 6.18
CA GLU A 348 12.22 -3.14 6.11
C GLU A 348 11.41 -2.71 7.34
N ALA A 349 11.41 -1.41 7.62
CA ALA A 349 10.61 -0.81 8.68
C ALA A 349 9.12 -1.19 8.54
N CYS A 350 8.50 -1.61 9.65
CA CYS A 350 7.09 -2.00 9.71
C CYS A 350 6.67 -3.15 8.76
N SER A 351 7.60 -3.98 8.27
CA SER A 351 7.32 -5.05 7.28
C SER A 351 6.63 -6.32 7.82
N GLY A 352 6.61 -6.50 9.14
CA GLY A 352 6.00 -7.66 9.81
C GLY A 352 4.47 -7.61 9.92
N ALA A 353 3.94 -8.23 10.98
CA ALA A 353 2.49 -8.28 11.26
C ALA A 353 1.81 -6.91 11.18
N THR A 354 2.51 -5.85 11.60
CA THR A 354 1.99 -4.49 11.61
C THR A 354 1.71 -3.95 10.21
N GLY A 355 2.61 -4.14 9.25
CA GLY A 355 2.39 -3.69 7.86
C GLY A 355 1.41 -4.56 7.08
N ARG A 356 1.13 -5.77 7.56
CA ARG A 356 0.34 -6.79 6.87
C ARG A 356 -1.09 -6.98 7.40
N ASN A 357 -1.48 -6.28 8.47
CA ASN A 357 -2.84 -6.39 9.02
C ASN A 357 -3.76 -5.28 8.50
N GLY A 358 -5.08 -5.51 8.57
CA GLY A 358 -6.08 -4.55 8.08
C GLY A 358 -6.33 -3.34 8.99
N GLY A 359 -5.74 -3.26 10.18
CA GLY A 359 -5.81 -2.07 11.04
C GLY A 359 -7.08 -1.90 11.85
N HIS A 360 -7.59 -3.02 12.40
CA HIS A 360 -8.78 -3.03 13.26
C HIS A 360 -8.39 -2.59 14.67
N LEU A 361 -8.55 -1.31 15.00
CA LEU A 361 -8.31 -0.77 16.35
C LEU A 361 -9.54 -1.05 17.24
N LYS A 362 -9.83 -2.34 17.43
CA LYS A 362 -11.08 -2.84 18.02
C LYS A 362 -10.86 -3.42 19.42
N PRO A 363 -11.25 -2.71 20.49
CA PRO A 363 -11.33 -3.32 21.82
C PRO A 363 -12.22 -4.57 21.81
N ASP A 364 -11.93 -5.55 22.65
CA ASP A 364 -12.78 -6.71 22.90
C ASP A 364 -13.52 -6.57 24.23
N PRO A 365 -14.81 -6.18 24.21
CA PRO A 365 -15.55 -5.94 25.44
C PRO A 365 -16.01 -7.22 26.15
N TYR A 366 -15.87 -8.41 25.54
CA TYR A 366 -16.46 -9.62 26.12
C TYR A 366 -15.59 -10.88 26.10
N THR A 367 -14.81 -11.21 25.05
CA THR A 367 -14.16 -12.53 25.02
C THR A 367 -12.98 -12.61 25.98
N ARG A 368 -12.08 -11.64 25.91
CA ARG A 368 -10.89 -11.56 26.77
C ARG A 368 -11.23 -11.20 28.21
N ALA A 369 -12.17 -10.27 28.41
CA ALA A 369 -12.68 -9.92 29.73
C ALA A 369 -13.33 -11.13 30.42
N PHE A 370 -14.14 -11.92 29.72
CA PHE A 370 -14.75 -13.14 30.27
C PHE A 370 -13.71 -14.22 30.61
N SER A 371 -12.68 -14.38 29.78
CA SER A 371 -11.56 -15.28 30.08
C SER A 371 -10.80 -14.84 31.34
N ALA A 372 -10.46 -13.57 31.45
CA ALA A 372 -9.81 -13.02 32.63
C ALA A 372 -10.68 -13.13 33.90
N LEU A 373 -12.00 -12.92 33.78
CA LEU A 373 -12.96 -13.10 34.87
C LEU A 373 -12.95 -14.54 35.38
N SER A 374 -12.94 -15.51 34.46
CA SER A 374 -13.00 -16.94 34.78
C SER A 374 -11.71 -17.43 35.45
N CYS A 375 -10.56 -16.84 35.11
CA CYS A 375 -9.25 -17.27 35.62
C CYS A 375 -8.85 -16.54 36.92
N LEU A 376 -8.98 -15.21 36.95
CA LEU A 376 -8.43 -14.35 38.02
C LEU A 376 -9.46 -13.39 38.65
N GLY A 377 -10.73 -13.51 38.28
CA GLY A 377 -11.81 -12.72 38.88
C GLY A 377 -11.99 -11.31 38.30
N LYS A 378 -12.86 -10.53 38.96
CA LYS A 378 -13.38 -9.25 38.46
C LYS A 378 -12.30 -8.25 38.11
N ASP A 379 -11.33 -8.04 39.00
CA ASP A 379 -10.30 -7.00 38.81
C ASP A 379 -9.47 -7.25 37.56
N ALA A 380 -9.11 -8.51 37.30
CA ALA A 380 -8.37 -8.89 36.09
C ALA A 380 -9.21 -8.65 34.81
N ALA A 381 -10.51 -8.94 34.87
CA ALA A 381 -11.42 -8.68 33.76
C ALA A 381 -11.56 -7.18 33.45
N GLU A 382 -11.71 -6.36 34.49
CA GLU A 382 -11.82 -4.91 34.35
C GLU A 382 -10.50 -4.29 33.88
N GLU A 383 -9.35 -4.75 34.38
CA GLU A 383 -8.03 -4.35 33.88
C GLU A 383 -7.90 -4.57 32.38
N VAL A 384 -8.21 -5.79 31.90
CA VAL A 384 -8.10 -6.13 30.47
C VAL A 384 -9.07 -5.30 29.63
N ALA A 385 -10.34 -5.24 30.02
CA ALA A 385 -11.37 -4.58 29.22
C ALA A 385 -11.15 -3.06 29.16
N SER A 386 -10.91 -2.43 30.31
CA SER A 386 -10.68 -0.98 30.38
C SER A 386 -9.37 -0.57 29.70
N PHE A 387 -8.34 -1.41 29.72
CA PHE A 387 -7.07 -1.13 29.04
C PHE A 387 -7.25 -0.99 27.53
N GLU A 388 -7.94 -1.93 26.89
CA GLU A 388 -8.20 -1.87 25.45
C GLU A 388 -9.11 -0.68 25.08
N HIS A 389 -10.12 -0.38 25.91
CA HIS A 389 -10.98 0.79 25.69
C HIS A 389 -10.20 2.11 25.80
N ARG A 390 -9.34 2.26 26.83
CA ARG A 390 -8.46 3.42 26.98
C ARG A 390 -7.42 3.52 25.87
N HIS A 391 -6.95 2.39 25.35
CA HIS A 391 -6.02 2.35 24.23
C HIS A 391 -6.60 3.03 22.99
N LEU A 392 -7.84 2.69 22.61
CA LEU A 392 -8.51 3.31 21.47
C LEU A 392 -8.56 4.84 21.62
N LYS A 393 -8.86 5.32 22.82
CA LYS A 393 -8.86 6.75 23.12
C LYS A 393 -7.46 7.35 23.00
N GLU A 394 -6.46 6.76 23.63
CA GLU A 394 -5.08 7.27 23.65
C GLU A 394 -4.49 7.37 22.23
N VAL A 395 -4.70 6.35 21.39
CA VAL A 395 -4.23 6.36 20.00
C VAL A 395 -4.98 7.44 19.20
N GLY A 396 -6.29 7.58 19.38
CA GLY A 396 -7.04 8.66 18.74
C GLY A 396 -6.58 10.06 19.16
N ASP A 397 -6.22 10.24 20.44
CA ASP A 397 -5.71 11.50 20.97
C ASP A 397 -4.27 11.78 20.49
N LEU A 398 -3.43 10.75 20.38
CA LEU A 398 -2.11 10.83 19.75
C LEU A 398 -2.22 11.31 18.31
N ILE A 399 -3.06 10.67 17.50
CA ILE A 399 -3.24 10.98 16.08
C ILE A 399 -3.67 12.45 15.92
N LYS A 400 -4.58 12.94 16.75
CA LYS A 400 -4.99 14.35 16.76
C LYS A 400 -3.86 15.28 17.19
N ARG A 401 -3.17 14.96 18.29
CA ARG A 401 -2.11 15.80 18.88
C ARG A 401 -0.92 15.97 17.94
N GLU A 402 -0.54 14.89 17.27
CA GLU A 402 0.61 14.84 16.35
C GLU A 402 0.21 15.10 14.89
N ASN A 403 -1.08 15.29 14.62
CA ASN A 403 -1.65 15.49 13.28
C ASN A 403 -1.19 14.41 12.27
N ILE A 404 -1.40 13.15 12.64
CA ILE A 404 -0.94 11.98 11.88
C ILE A 404 -1.96 11.66 10.78
N ASP A 405 -1.53 11.70 9.53
CA ASP A 405 -2.32 11.19 8.41
C ASP A 405 -2.17 9.67 8.29
N CYS A 406 -3.08 8.94 8.94
CA CYS A 406 -3.09 7.47 8.94
C CYS A 406 -4.49 6.88 8.74
N ASP A 407 -5.35 7.59 8.01
CA ASP A 407 -6.72 7.16 7.69
C ASP A 407 -7.52 6.69 8.92
N TYR A 408 -7.36 7.40 10.05
CA TYR A 408 -8.06 7.05 11.28
C TYR A 408 -9.52 7.44 11.20
N VAL A 409 -10.39 6.46 11.39
CA VAL A 409 -11.83 6.66 11.53
C VAL A 409 -12.28 6.07 12.86
N ARG A 410 -12.86 6.91 13.72
CA ARG A 410 -13.60 6.45 14.90
C ARG A 410 -15.01 6.05 14.46
N THR A 411 -15.39 4.80 14.70
CA THR A 411 -16.64 4.21 14.20
C THR A 411 -17.20 3.18 15.18
N ARG A 412 -18.17 2.35 14.75
CA ARG A 412 -18.66 1.18 15.49
C ARG A 412 -18.10 -0.11 14.90
N ALA A 413 -17.83 -1.07 15.77
CA ALA A 413 -17.68 -2.46 15.40
C ALA A 413 -19.08 -3.07 15.31
N VAL A 414 -19.28 -4.03 14.42
CA VAL A 414 -20.48 -4.84 14.33
C VAL A 414 -20.05 -6.29 14.27
N ASP A 415 -20.09 -6.96 15.41
CA ASP A 415 -19.86 -8.40 15.47
C ASP A 415 -21.17 -9.10 15.14
N VAL A 416 -21.15 -9.93 14.11
CA VAL A 416 -22.31 -10.62 13.56
C VAL A 416 -22.15 -12.11 13.77
N ALA A 417 -23.09 -12.72 14.50
CA ALA A 417 -23.23 -14.17 14.58
C ALA A 417 -24.15 -14.65 13.46
N LEU A 418 -23.68 -15.58 12.64
CA LEU A 418 -24.46 -16.22 11.56
C LEU A 418 -25.08 -17.56 11.98
N TYR A 419 -24.92 -17.93 13.25
CA TYR A 419 -25.45 -19.13 13.86
C TYR A 419 -26.00 -18.82 15.26
N GLN A 420 -27.02 -19.55 15.68
CA GLN A 420 -27.84 -19.21 16.84
C GLN A 420 -27.05 -19.35 18.15
N GLU A 421 -26.30 -20.44 18.29
CA GLU A 421 -25.52 -20.76 19.47
C GLU A 421 -24.46 -19.69 19.75
N GLY A 422 -23.86 -19.11 18.71
CA GLY A 422 -22.87 -18.03 18.84
C GLY A 422 -23.49 -16.73 19.33
N ALA A 423 -24.69 -16.40 18.85
CA ALA A 423 -25.42 -15.22 19.31
C ALA A 423 -25.79 -15.37 20.80
N GLU A 424 -26.25 -16.55 21.21
CA GLU A 424 -26.58 -16.87 22.60
C GLU A 424 -25.36 -16.86 23.50
N GLU A 425 -24.22 -17.39 23.03
CA GLU A 425 -22.98 -17.39 23.79
C GLU A 425 -22.47 -15.97 24.08
N ILE A 426 -22.51 -15.08 23.07
CA ILE A 426 -22.11 -13.68 23.26
C ILE A 426 -23.05 -12.98 24.24
N LYS A 427 -24.37 -13.16 24.11
CA LYS A 427 -25.35 -12.60 25.06
C LYS A 427 -25.11 -13.08 26.49
N ARG A 428 -24.83 -14.37 26.67
CA ARG A 428 -24.52 -14.95 27.98
C ARG A 428 -23.23 -14.35 28.56
N LYS A 429 -22.17 -14.22 27.76
CA LYS A 429 -20.92 -13.59 28.20
C LYS A 429 -21.14 -12.14 28.64
N LEU A 430 -21.90 -11.36 27.86
CA LEU A 430 -22.27 -9.99 28.20
C LEU A 430 -23.06 -9.90 29.50
N ALA A 431 -24.04 -10.78 29.71
CA ALA A 431 -24.81 -10.81 30.96
C ALA A 431 -23.93 -11.10 32.18
N VAL A 432 -23.05 -12.11 32.09
CA VAL A 432 -22.11 -12.44 33.19
C VAL A 432 -21.16 -11.29 33.50
N LEU A 433 -20.65 -10.61 32.47
CA LEU A 433 -19.76 -9.46 32.65
C LEU A 433 -20.49 -8.24 33.24
N ALA A 434 -21.74 -8.01 32.84
CA ALA A 434 -22.59 -6.97 33.43
C ALA A 434 -22.89 -7.26 34.91
N GLU A 435 -23.22 -8.50 35.25
CA GLU A 435 -23.42 -8.93 36.66
C GLU A 435 -22.15 -8.78 37.50
N ALA A 436 -20.98 -9.06 36.92
CA ALA A 436 -19.69 -8.81 37.56
C ALA A 436 -19.36 -7.30 37.67
N GLY A 437 -20.10 -6.43 36.98
CA GLY A 437 -19.89 -4.98 36.96
C GLY A 437 -18.67 -4.56 36.16
N ILE A 438 -18.41 -5.20 35.02
CA ILE A 438 -17.37 -4.83 34.06
C ILE A 438 -17.86 -3.68 33.19
N THR A 439 -17.22 -2.52 33.27
CA THR A 439 -17.82 -1.25 32.80
C THR A 439 -17.94 -1.15 31.28
N THR A 440 -17.05 -1.81 30.55
CA THR A 440 -16.99 -1.68 29.08
C THR A 440 -18.13 -2.36 28.35
N VAL A 441 -18.92 -3.22 29.02
CA VAL A 441 -20.10 -3.86 28.40
C VAL A 441 -21.24 -2.87 28.15
N ASP A 442 -21.25 -1.74 28.86
CA ASP A 442 -22.28 -0.70 28.73
C ASP A 442 -22.26 -0.03 27.33
N ASP A 443 -21.12 -0.09 26.63
CA ASP A 443 -21.00 0.42 25.25
C ASP A 443 -21.50 -0.59 24.20
N VAL A 444 -21.87 -1.80 24.61
CA VAL A 444 -22.32 -2.88 23.73
C VAL A 444 -23.84 -2.86 23.59
N PHE A 445 -24.31 -2.55 22.39
CA PHE A 445 -25.69 -2.83 22.00
C PHE A 445 -25.78 -4.23 21.39
N ALA A 446 -26.75 -5.04 21.86
CA ALA A 446 -27.01 -6.39 21.39
C ALA A 446 -28.39 -6.50 20.72
N SER A 447 -28.46 -6.98 19.49
CA SER A 447 -29.72 -7.14 18.77
C SER A 447 -30.48 -8.42 19.16
N SER A 448 -31.77 -8.46 18.82
CA SER A 448 -32.50 -9.72 18.68
C SER A 448 -32.13 -10.41 17.37
N SER A 449 -32.57 -11.66 17.17
CA SER A 449 -32.32 -12.39 15.91
C SER A 449 -33.07 -11.74 14.75
N GLU A 450 -34.30 -11.28 15.00
CA GLU A 450 -35.21 -10.67 14.02
C GLU A 450 -34.70 -9.31 13.51
N THR A 451 -33.91 -8.61 14.32
CA THR A 451 -33.38 -7.27 13.99
C THR A 451 -31.94 -7.30 13.50
N ALA A 452 -31.26 -8.44 13.61
CA ALA A 452 -29.82 -8.56 13.35
C ALA A 452 -29.44 -8.22 11.90
N GLU A 453 -30.19 -8.69 10.91
CA GLU A 453 -29.92 -8.39 9.50
C GLU A 453 -30.09 -6.90 9.19
N GLY A 454 -31.14 -6.27 9.70
CA GLY A 454 -31.40 -4.84 9.49
C GLY A 454 -30.32 -3.93 10.11
N ILE A 455 -29.77 -4.32 11.27
CA ILE A 455 -28.71 -3.57 11.94
C ILE A 455 -27.35 -3.78 11.27
N SER A 456 -27.04 -5.01 10.86
CA SER A 456 -25.73 -5.35 10.32
C SER A 456 -25.60 -5.16 8.82
N GLY A 457 -26.71 -5.27 8.07
CA GLY A 457 -26.70 -5.41 6.62
C GLY A 457 -26.20 -6.78 6.14
N ILE A 458 -26.01 -7.74 7.05
CA ILE A 458 -25.51 -9.08 6.73
C ILE A 458 -26.67 -10.07 6.58
N LYS A 459 -26.61 -10.87 5.51
CA LYS A 459 -27.56 -11.95 5.22
C LYS A 459 -27.41 -13.09 6.23
N GLY A 460 -28.52 -13.58 6.75
CA GLY A 460 -28.58 -14.72 7.66
C GLY A 460 -28.16 -14.41 9.10
N ALA A 461 -27.98 -13.14 9.47
CA ALA A 461 -27.57 -12.75 10.81
C ALA A 461 -28.55 -13.26 11.89
N LYS A 462 -28.01 -13.87 12.95
CA LYS A 462 -28.74 -14.37 14.14
C LYS A 462 -28.52 -13.50 15.37
N GLY A 463 -27.54 -12.61 15.32
CA GLY A 463 -27.29 -11.58 16.31
C GLY A 463 -26.25 -10.59 15.80
N ALA A 464 -26.44 -9.30 16.11
CA ALA A 464 -25.52 -8.22 15.83
C ALA A 464 -25.19 -7.48 17.12
N PHE A 465 -23.89 -7.29 17.39
CA PHE A 465 -23.38 -6.64 18.59
C PHE A 465 -22.50 -5.46 18.21
N THR A 466 -22.88 -4.24 18.62
CA THR A 466 -22.20 -3.01 18.22
C THR A 466 -21.66 -2.22 19.39
N TYR A 467 -20.40 -1.78 19.29
CA TYR A 467 -19.63 -1.05 20.30
C TYR A 467 -18.57 -0.16 19.65
N THR A 468 -17.99 0.78 20.40
CA THR A 468 -17.08 1.80 19.87
C THR A 468 -15.75 1.16 19.45
N THR A 469 -15.26 1.57 18.27
CA THR A 469 -14.01 1.08 17.70
C THR A 469 -13.29 2.15 16.89
N GLY A 470 -12.12 1.82 16.37
CA GLY A 470 -11.44 2.57 15.33
C GLY A 470 -10.97 1.68 14.18
N THR A 471 -10.81 2.29 13.01
CA THR A 471 -10.05 1.73 11.90
C THR A 471 -8.89 2.68 11.59
N ILE A 472 -7.71 2.14 11.29
CA ILE A 472 -6.52 2.93 10.95
C ILE A 472 -5.73 2.25 9.84
N TRP A 473 -4.93 2.98 9.09
CA TRP A 473 -3.85 2.42 8.28
C TRP A 473 -2.60 2.25 9.16
N PRO A 474 -2.26 1.02 9.62
CA PRO A 474 -1.23 0.85 10.64
C PRO A 474 0.15 1.27 10.17
N TYR A 475 0.48 0.94 8.92
CA TYR A 475 1.77 1.28 8.30
C TYR A 475 2.04 2.80 8.33
N LYS A 476 1.06 3.64 7.96
CA LYS A 476 1.17 5.11 8.02
C LYS A 476 1.42 5.61 9.45
N LEU A 477 0.66 5.09 10.43
CA LEU A 477 0.85 5.46 11.84
C LEU A 477 2.28 5.13 12.31
N ILE A 478 2.76 3.91 12.04
CA ILE A 478 4.05 3.46 12.55
C ILE A 478 5.22 4.14 11.84
N LEU A 479 5.15 4.36 10.53
CA LEU A 479 6.18 5.13 9.83
C LEU A 479 6.25 6.57 10.34
N HIS A 480 5.12 7.20 10.68
CA HIS A 480 5.13 8.51 11.31
C HIS A 480 5.88 8.48 12.65
N LEU A 481 5.59 7.52 13.53
CA LEU A 481 6.27 7.38 14.82
C LEU A 481 7.77 7.11 14.66
N LEU A 482 8.17 6.24 13.73
CA LEU A 482 9.57 5.96 13.43
C LEU A 482 10.28 7.20 12.86
N SER A 483 9.66 7.91 11.92
CA SER A 483 10.21 9.15 11.36
C SER A 483 10.44 10.20 12.44
N LYS A 484 9.51 10.34 13.38
CA LYS A 484 9.66 11.24 14.53
C LYS A 484 10.79 10.79 15.45
N ALA A 485 10.87 9.49 15.76
CA ALA A 485 11.94 8.95 16.59
C ALA A 485 13.32 9.18 15.97
N VAL A 486 13.48 8.94 14.66
CA VAL A 486 14.72 9.21 13.93
C VAL A 486 15.07 10.70 13.93
N ALA A 487 14.09 11.58 13.74
CA ALA A 487 14.30 13.03 13.83
C ALA A 487 14.74 13.50 15.23
N GLU A 488 14.40 12.74 16.27
CA GLU A 488 14.83 12.97 17.66
C GLU A 488 16.14 12.24 18.02
N GLY A 489 16.82 11.61 17.04
CA GLY A 489 18.15 11.02 17.20
C GLY A 489 18.18 9.50 17.41
N VAL A 490 17.03 8.81 17.34
CA VAL A 490 17.01 7.34 17.37
C VAL A 490 17.65 6.77 16.11
N ASN A 491 18.53 5.79 16.29
CA ASN A 491 19.21 5.12 15.19
C ASN A 491 18.41 3.90 14.74
N LEU A 492 17.83 3.96 13.54
CA LEU A 492 17.12 2.83 12.94
C LEU A 492 18.04 2.06 11.97
N GLN A 493 18.17 0.76 12.17
CA GLN A 493 18.95 -0.16 11.33
C GLN A 493 18.01 -1.20 10.73
N THR A 494 17.54 -0.98 9.50
CA THR A 494 16.84 -1.99 8.70
C THR A 494 17.83 -3.03 8.16
N HIS A 495 17.31 -4.14 7.64
CA HIS A 495 18.09 -5.27 7.12
C HIS A 495 19.21 -5.73 8.08
N THR A 496 18.92 -5.71 9.37
CA THR A 496 19.86 -5.98 10.47
C THR A 496 19.21 -6.97 11.44
N THR A 497 19.37 -8.25 11.12
CA THR A 497 18.75 -9.38 11.80
C THR A 497 19.57 -9.73 13.03
N VAL A 498 18.94 -9.63 14.20
CA VAL A 498 19.55 -10.15 15.44
C VAL A 498 19.58 -11.67 15.37
N GLN A 499 20.76 -12.24 15.60
CA GLN A 499 21.01 -13.68 15.55
C GLN A 499 21.13 -14.29 16.95
N THR A 500 21.89 -13.67 17.84
CA THR A 500 22.04 -14.11 19.24
C THR A 500 22.18 -12.92 20.18
N ILE A 501 21.82 -13.11 21.46
CA ILE A 501 22.01 -12.14 22.54
C ILE A 501 22.66 -12.88 23.70
N GLU A 502 23.84 -12.42 24.09
CA GLU A 502 24.69 -13.08 25.07
C GLU A 502 25.15 -12.06 26.12
N HIS A 503 25.51 -12.52 27.32
CA HIS A 503 26.19 -11.64 28.27
C HIS A 503 27.54 -11.20 27.70
N SER A 504 27.85 -9.91 27.79
CA SER A 504 29.15 -9.38 27.39
C SER A 504 30.25 -10.00 28.25
N SER A 505 31.30 -10.50 27.60
CA SER A 505 32.53 -10.94 28.26
C SER A 505 33.38 -9.77 28.77
N THR A 506 33.01 -8.52 28.42
CA THR A 506 33.73 -7.30 28.80
C THR A 506 32.81 -6.36 29.57
N GLY A 507 32.99 -6.31 30.90
CA GLY A 507 32.20 -5.50 31.84
C GLY A 507 30.94 -6.21 32.34
N SER A 508 30.74 -6.21 33.67
CA SER A 508 29.46 -6.63 34.25
C SER A 508 28.34 -5.72 33.75
N ASP A 509 27.15 -6.30 33.54
CA ASP A 509 25.89 -5.60 33.23
C ASP A 509 25.69 -5.09 31.79
N LYS A 510 26.35 -5.71 30.79
CA LYS A 510 26.10 -5.43 29.37
C LYS A 510 25.74 -6.69 28.58
N TRP A 511 24.74 -6.58 27.72
CA TRP A 511 24.36 -7.56 26.71
C TRP A 511 25.11 -7.28 25.41
N SER A 512 25.55 -8.34 24.73
CA SER A 512 26.10 -8.31 23.38
C SER A 512 25.05 -8.84 22.42
N ILE A 513 24.56 -7.97 21.52
CA ILE A 513 23.54 -8.29 20.52
C ILE A 513 24.26 -8.51 19.19
N ARG A 514 24.30 -9.76 18.72
CA ARG A 514 25.00 -10.15 17.51
C ARG A 514 24.07 -10.09 16.31
N THR A 515 24.52 -9.46 15.23
CA THR A 515 23.80 -9.36 13.96
C THR A 515 24.69 -9.83 12.80
N GLN A 516 24.12 -9.97 11.60
CA GLN A 516 24.92 -10.23 10.39
C GLN A 516 25.85 -9.07 9.99
N ARG A 517 25.68 -7.88 10.59
CA ARG A 517 26.46 -6.66 10.31
C ARG A 517 27.47 -6.32 11.41
N GLY A 518 27.64 -7.21 12.40
CA GLY A 518 28.48 -6.99 13.58
C GLY A 518 27.68 -7.05 14.89
N SER A 519 28.33 -6.74 16.00
CA SER A 519 27.73 -6.76 17.33
C SER A 519 27.57 -5.36 17.90
N ILE A 520 26.51 -5.16 18.68
CA ILE A 520 26.27 -3.95 19.46
C ILE A 520 26.11 -4.31 20.93
N ALA A 521 26.76 -3.57 21.82
CA ALA A 521 26.63 -3.76 23.26
C ALA A 521 25.57 -2.80 23.85
N ALA A 522 24.69 -3.29 24.71
CA ALA A 522 23.69 -2.47 25.40
C ALA A 522 23.42 -2.94 26.83
N THR A 523 22.96 -2.04 27.70
CA THR A 523 22.50 -2.39 29.05
C THR A 523 21.05 -2.84 29.05
N THR A 524 20.24 -2.25 28.15
CA THR A 524 18.81 -2.57 28.01
C THR A 524 18.50 -3.14 26.63
N VAL A 525 17.72 -4.22 26.58
CA VAL A 525 17.23 -4.83 25.33
C VAL A 525 15.72 -4.99 25.37
N VAL A 526 15.01 -4.48 24.37
CA VAL A 526 13.56 -4.64 24.23
C VAL A 526 13.23 -5.54 23.05
N HIS A 527 12.58 -6.66 23.32
CA HIS A 527 12.12 -7.63 22.34
C HIS A 527 10.71 -7.28 21.87
N ALA A 528 10.64 -6.60 20.73
CA ALA A 528 9.41 -6.21 20.04
C ALA A 528 9.17 -7.03 18.76
N THR A 529 9.60 -8.29 18.77
CA THR A 529 9.65 -9.20 17.61
C THR A 529 8.38 -10.01 17.37
N ASN A 530 7.36 -9.84 18.22
CA ASN A 530 6.06 -10.51 18.13
C ASN A 530 6.18 -12.03 17.90
N ALA A 531 5.84 -12.53 16.70
CA ALA A 531 5.90 -13.94 16.32
C ALA A 531 7.30 -14.55 16.41
N TYR A 532 8.33 -13.73 16.23
CA TYR A 532 9.71 -14.17 16.14
C TYR A 532 10.43 -14.10 17.50
N ALA A 533 9.71 -13.86 18.60
CA ALA A 533 10.29 -13.79 19.94
C ALA A 533 11.13 -15.01 20.29
N ALA A 534 10.62 -16.22 20.00
CA ALA A 534 11.32 -17.47 20.28
C ALA A 534 12.66 -17.66 19.55
N ALA A 535 12.91 -16.91 18.47
CA ALA A 535 14.17 -16.99 17.73
C ALA A 535 15.35 -16.39 18.52
N VAL A 536 15.08 -15.41 19.38
CA VAL A 536 16.09 -14.72 20.21
C VAL A 536 15.87 -14.93 21.72
N LEU A 537 14.70 -15.42 22.11
CA LEU A 537 14.35 -15.85 23.46
C LEU A 537 13.80 -17.28 23.44
N PRO A 538 14.68 -18.31 23.38
CA PRO A 538 14.26 -19.71 23.26
C PRO A 538 13.29 -20.20 24.34
N GLU A 539 13.30 -19.57 25.52
CA GLU A 539 12.36 -19.85 26.61
C GLU A 539 10.89 -19.57 26.24
N PHE A 540 10.62 -18.79 25.18
CA PHE A 540 9.26 -18.53 24.68
C PHE A 540 8.82 -19.50 23.57
N LYS A 541 9.64 -20.50 23.20
CA LYS A 541 9.35 -21.41 22.06
C LYS A 541 7.99 -22.11 22.14
N HIS A 542 7.53 -22.42 23.35
CA HIS A 542 6.23 -23.06 23.58
C HIS A 542 5.12 -22.07 23.93
N HIS A 543 5.50 -20.82 24.23
CA HIS A 543 4.60 -19.77 24.69
C HIS A 543 4.21 -18.77 23.61
N ILE A 544 5.04 -18.56 22.59
CA ILE A 544 4.73 -17.68 21.44
C ILE A 544 5.04 -18.43 20.16
N VAL A 545 4.00 -18.74 19.39
CA VAL A 545 4.10 -19.48 18.13
C VAL A 545 3.74 -18.58 16.93
N PRO A 546 4.54 -18.61 15.85
CA PRO A 546 4.18 -18.00 14.58
C PRO A 546 2.89 -18.59 13.99
N VAL A 547 1.91 -17.74 13.71
CA VAL A 547 0.64 -18.13 13.07
C VAL A 547 0.42 -17.32 11.80
N LYS A 548 0.40 -18.00 10.65
CA LYS A 548 0.15 -17.37 9.34
C LYS A 548 -1.35 -17.12 9.15
N GLY A 549 -1.68 -15.88 8.81
CA GLY A 549 -3.03 -15.48 8.38
C GLY A 549 -3.01 -14.97 6.94
N ILE A 550 -4.20 -14.86 6.36
CA ILE A 550 -4.42 -14.34 5.01
C ILE A 550 -5.41 -13.18 5.04
N CYS A 551 -5.17 -12.19 4.19
CA CYS A 551 -5.95 -10.97 4.05
C CYS A 551 -6.14 -10.63 2.56
N SER A 552 -7.17 -9.86 2.27
CA SER A 552 -7.51 -9.38 0.94
C SER A 552 -7.90 -7.90 0.98
N ARG A 553 -7.69 -7.22 -0.14
CA ARG A 553 -8.29 -5.93 -0.47
C ARG A 553 -9.36 -6.16 -1.52
N ILE A 554 -10.58 -5.75 -1.19
CA ILE A 554 -11.72 -5.77 -2.10
C ILE A 554 -12.02 -4.33 -2.51
N ILE A 555 -12.24 -4.11 -3.81
CA ILE A 555 -12.60 -2.81 -4.38
C ILE A 555 -13.79 -2.95 -5.32
N THR A 556 -14.44 -1.83 -5.61
CA THR A 556 -15.45 -1.71 -6.66
C THR A 556 -15.21 -0.40 -7.42
N GLN A 557 -15.39 -0.44 -8.73
CA GLN A 557 -15.31 0.73 -9.62
C GLN A 557 -16.70 1.26 -9.99
N LYS A 558 -17.77 0.57 -9.56
CA LYS A 558 -19.14 0.93 -9.91
C LYS A 558 -19.57 2.21 -9.20
N ALA A 559 -19.93 3.22 -9.98
CA ALA A 559 -20.49 4.45 -9.44
C ALA A 559 -21.77 4.16 -8.65
N GLY A 560 -21.85 4.67 -7.41
CA GLY A 560 -22.99 4.43 -6.52
C GLY A 560 -23.00 3.05 -5.85
N ALA A 561 -21.90 2.29 -5.89
CA ALA A 561 -21.77 1.08 -5.11
C ALA A 561 -21.99 1.36 -3.60
N PRO A 562 -22.52 0.39 -2.83
CA PRO A 562 -22.77 0.60 -1.42
C PRO A 562 -21.48 0.94 -0.65
N HIS A 563 -21.61 1.70 0.44
CA HIS A 563 -20.50 2.08 1.29
C HIS A 563 -20.72 1.60 2.73
N LEU A 564 -19.69 1.02 3.34
CA LEU A 564 -19.72 0.58 4.73
C LEU A 564 -19.01 1.60 5.62
N THR A 565 -19.67 2.02 6.69
CA THR A 565 -19.12 2.98 7.65
C THR A 565 -18.62 2.33 8.94
N ASN A 566 -19.10 1.13 9.25
CA ASN A 566 -18.72 0.34 10.41
C ASN A 566 -17.65 -0.69 10.04
N SER A 567 -16.92 -1.17 11.05
CA SER A 567 -16.06 -2.36 10.88
C SER A 567 -16.80 -3.60 11.37
N TYR A 568 -16.47 -4.79 10.85
CA TYR A 568 -17.25 -5.99 11.08
C TYR A 568 -16.40 -7.18 11.53
N ILE A 569 -17.02 -8.08 12.30
CA ILE A 569 -16.59 -9.47 12.45
C ILE A 569 -17.76 -10.35 12.04
N LEU A 570 -17.57 -11.28 11.12
CA LEU A 570 -18.56 -12.28 10.75
C LEU A 570 -18.16 -13.61 11.37
N ARG A 571 -18.99 -14.15 12.27
CA ARG A 571 -18.78 -15.45 12.92
C ARG A 571 -19.70 -16.49 12.30
N PHE A 572 -19.12 -17.43 11.57
CA PHE A 572 -19.85 -18.48 10.87
C PHE A 572 -20.15 -19.67 11.78
N ASN A 573 -19.26 -19.97 12.71
CA ASN A 573 -19.38 -21.01 13.72
C ASN A 573 -18.38 -20.74 14.88
N SER A 574 -18.17 -21.71 15.77
CA SER A 574 -17.33 -21.57 16.96
C SER A 574 -15.83 -21.35 16.68
N TRP A 575 -15.34 -21.62 15.47
CA TRP A 575 -13.91 -21.56 15.13
C TRP A 575 -13.61 -20.73 13.86
N GLU A 576 -14.61 -20.50 13.03
CA GLU A 576 -14.52 -19.73 11.78
C GLU A 576 -15.12 -18.34 11.95
N TYR A 577 -14.28 -17.34 11.70
CA TYR A 577 -14.69 -15.96 11.63
C TYR A 577 -13.79 -15.17 10.69
N ASP A 578 -14.34 -14.10 10.14
CA ASP A 578 -13.63 -13.12 9.34
C ASP A 578 -13.77 -11.74 9.96
N TYR A 579 -12.79 -10.88 9.73
CA TYR A 579 -12.85 -9.46 10.06
C TYR A 579 -12.85 -8.62 8.80
N LEU A 580 -13.51 -7.46 8.86
CA LEU A 580 -13.70 -6.58 7.71
C LEU A 580 -13.59 -5.12 8.11
N ILE A 581 -12.79 -4.36 7.36
CA ILE A 581 -12.38 -3.00 7.70
C ILE A 581 -12.53 -2.12 6.45
N PRO A 582 -13.61 -1.32 6.37
CA PRO A 582 -13.77 -0.36 5.30
C PRO A 582 -12.75 0.78 5.41
N ARG A 583 -12.37 1.32 4.25
CA ARG A 583 -11.47 2.47 4.09
C ARG A 583 -12.22 3.67 3.52
N SER A 584 -11.64 4.85 3.73
CA SER A 584 -12.17 6.13 3.24
C SER A 584 -12.21 6.22 1.72
N ASP A 585 -11.34 5.48 1.01
CA ASP A 585 -11.33 5.36 -0.45
C ASP A 585 -12.40 4.38 -0.99
N GLY A 586 -13.20 3.77 -0.11
CA GLY A 586 -14.22 2.80 -0.48
C GLY A 586 -13.71 1.36 -0.59
N SER A 587 -12.39 1.13 -0.49
CA SER A 587 -11.83 -0.22 -0.43
C SER A 587 -12.15 -0.89 0.91
N ILE A 588 -12.13 -2.21 0.92
CA ILE A 588 -12.45 -3.03 2.08
C ILE A 588 -11.33 -4.04 2.30
N ILE A 589 -10.75 -4.03 3.50
CA ILE A 589 -9.79 -5.07 3.88
C ILE A 589 -10.53 -6.19 4.61
N VAL A 590 -10.37 -7.42 4.13
CA VAL A 590 -10.98 -8.62 4.73
C VAL A 590 -9.89 -9.59 5.13
N GLY A 591 -9.95 -10.15 6.34
CA GLY A 591 -9.05 -11.22 6.76
C GLY A 591 -9.81 -12.35 7.44
N GLY A 592 -9.30 -13.57 7.36
CA GLY A 592 -9.99 -14.76 7.89
C GLY A 592 -9.74 -15.97 7.00
N ALA A 593 -10.79 -16.53 6.38
CA ALA A 593 -10.71 -17.69 5.49
C ALA A 593 -10.31 -19.02 6.17
N ARG A 594 -10.49 -19.11 7.50
CA ARG A 594 -10.07 -20.29 8.28
C ARG A 594 -10.66 -21.59 7.77
N ARG A 595 -11.86 -21.58 7.16
CA ARG A 595 -12.49 -22.80 6.65
C ARG A 595 -11.62 -23.57 5.67
N ASP A 596 -10.83 -22.86 4.87
CA ASP A 596 -10.10 -23.45 3.75
C ASP A 596 -8.77 -24.08 4.19
N TYR A 597 -8.18 -23.62 5.30
CA TYR A 597 -6.81 -23.99 5.66
C TYR A 597 -6.60 -24.41 7.12
N HIS A 598 -7.50 -24.07 8.05
CA HIS A 598 -7.24 -24.21 9.49
C HIS A 598 -7.00 -25.66 9.94
N ARG A 599 -7.55 -26.65 9.22
CA ARG A 599 -7.34 -28.07 9.55
C ARG A 599 -5.93 -28.57 9.31
N ASP A 600 -5.24 -27.99 8.36
CA ASP A 600 -3.89 -28.38 8.03
C ASP A 600 -2.92 -27.41 8.71
N LEU A 601 -2.37 -27.84 9.84
CA LEU A 601 -1.43 -27.08 10.65
C LEU A 601 -0.22 -26.60 9.82
N SER A 602 0.19 -27.34 8.78
CA SER A 602 1.34 -26.97 7.96
C SER A 602 1.13 -25.66 7.18
N ASN A 603 -0.13 -25.24 6.99
CA ASN A 603 -0.45 -23.99 6.31
C ASN A 603 -0.32 -22.76 7.22
N TRP A 604 -0.39 -22.92 8.54
CA TRP A 604 -0.54 -21.77 9.44
C TRP A 604 0.13 -21.86 10.79
N PHE A 605 0.25 -23.03 11.42
CA PHE A 605 0.79 -23.16 12.77
C PHE A 605 2.30 -23.36 12.73
N ASN A 606 3.02 -22.54 13.49
CA ASN A 606 4.48 -22.47 13.49
C ASN A 606 5.07 -22.16 12.08
N VAL A 607 4.31 -21.43 11.27
CA VAL A 607 4.74 -20.97 9.94
C VAL A 607 5.22 -19.53 10.05
N HIS A 608 6.43 -19.27 9.57
CA HIS A 608 7.11 -17.98 9.68
C HIS A 608 7.35 -17.29 8.33
N ASP A 609 7.14 -18.01 7.22
CA ASP A 609 7.24 -17.48 5.86
C ASP A 609 5.93 -16.82 5.43
N ASP A 610 5.97 -15.51 5.27
CA ASP A 610 4.87 -14.69 4.77
C ASP A 610 5.08 -14.21 3.32
N SER A 611 6.09 -14.73 2.60
CA SER A 611 6.30 -14.45 1.18
C SER A 611 5.35 -15.22 0.26
N THR A 612 4.79 -16.32 0.77
CA THR A 612 3.89 -17.22 0.04
C THR A 612 2.45 -17.06 0.52
N LEU A 613 1.46 -17.25 -0.35
CA LEU A 613 0.06 -17.31 0.06
C LEU A 613 -0.27 -18.62 0.82
N ILE A 614 -1.49 -18.73 1.33
CA ILE A 614 -2.08 -19.99 1.79
C ILE A 614 -2.90 -20.56 0.61
N PRO A 615 -2.41 -21.56 -0.14
CA PRO A 615 -2.99 -21.94 -1.43
C PRO A 615 -4.48 -22.31 -1.39
N PRO A 616 -4.98 -23.04 -0.38
CA PRO A 616 -6.41 -23.35 -0.29
C PRO A 616 -7.31 -22.12 -0.17
N ALA A 617 -6.82 -21.03 0.41
CA ALA A 617 -7.61 -19.84 0.76
C ALA A 617 -7.48 -18.68 -0.25
N LYS A 618 -6.70 -18.86 -1.32
CA LYS A 618 -6.35 -17.76 -2.24
C LYS A 618 -7.57 -17.08 -2.90
N SER A 619 -8.62 -17.85 -3.17
CA SER A 619 -9.85 -17.41 -3.85
C SER A 619 -11.04 -17.24 -2.90
N TYR A 620 -10.82 -17.39 -1.59
CA TYR A 620 -11.87 -17.29 -0.58
C TYR A 620 -12.65 -15.97 -0.66
N PHE A 621 -11.95 -14.88 -0.93
CA PHE A 621 -12.48 -13.52 -0.90
C PHE A 621 -13.25 -13.13 -2.18
N ASP A 622 -13.21 -13.95 -3.24
CA ASP A 622 -13.85 -13.63 -4.52
C ASP A 622 -15.36 -13.64 -4.35
N GLY A 623 -16.04 -12.52 -4.62
CA GLY A 623 -17.48 -12.39 -4.41
C GLY A 623 -17.91 -12.29 -2.94
N TYR A 624 -16.97 -12.01 -2.02
CA TYR A 624 -17.24 -11.98 -0.57
C TYR A 624 -18.38 -11.03 -0.20
N MET A 625 -18.35 -9.80 -0.75
CA MET A 625 -19.34 -8.78 -0.44
C MET A 625 -20.74 -9.21 -0.91
N GLN A 626 -20.82 -9.73 -2.13
CA GLN A 626 -22.05 -10.22 -2.76
C GLN A 626 -22.67 -11.37 -1.97
N ARG A 627 -21.86 -12.29 -1.44
CA ARG A 627 -22.34 -13.43 -0.66
C ARG A 627 -22.92 -13.02 0.69
N HIS A 628 -22.33 -12.03 1.36
CA HIS A 628 -22.59 -11.78 2.77
C HIS A 628 -23.40 -10.51 3.03
N PHE A 629 -23.25 -9.46 2.23
CA PHE A 629 -23.91 -8.17 2.47
C PHE A 629 -25.11 -7.97 1.56
N SER A 630 -26.23 -7.55 2.14
CA SER A 630 -27.44 -7.15 1.40
C SER A 630 -27.19 -5.84 0.65
N GLY A 631 -27.60 -5.78 -0.62
CA GLY A 631 -27.42 -4.62 -1.49
C GLY A 631 -26.08 -4.59 -2.24
N TRP A 632 -25.20 -5.57 -1.98
CA TRP A 632 -23.90 -5.69 -2.66
C TRP A 632 -23.93 -6.63 -3.87
N GLU A 633 -25.04 -7.29 -4.17
CA GLU A 633 -25.18 -8.31 -5.22
C GLU A 633 -24.69 -7.77 -6.58
N ASP A 634 -25.10 -6.55 -6.94
CA ASP A 634 -24.74 -5.88 -8.19
C ASP A 634 -23.62 -4.86 -7.99
N SER A 635 -22.82 -4.96 -6.91
CA SER A 635 -21.77 -3.97 -6.61
C SER A 635 -20.56 -4.05 -7.55
N GLU A 636 -20.42 -5.14 -8.32
CA GLU A 636 -19.21 -5.42 -9.13
C GLU A 636 -17.92 -5.41 -8.28
N ALA A 637 -18.03 -5.61 -6.96
CA ALA A 637 -16.88 -5.67 -6.08
C ALA A 637 -16.05 -6.92 -6.36
N PHE A 638 -14.73 -6.78 -6.45
CA PHE A 638 -13.81 -7.88 -6.72
C PHE A 638 -12.58 -7.84 -5.81
N THR A 639 -11.96 -9.01 -5.65
CA THR A 639 -10.68 -9.15 -4.95
C THR A 639 -9.57 -8.56 -5.80
N ASP A 640 -8.98 -7.46 -5.33
CA ASP A 640 -7.91 -6.76 -6.03
C ASP A 640 -6.52 -7.27 -5.61
N ALA A 641 -6.35 -7.57 -4.33
CA ALA A 641 -5.09 -8.10 -3.81
C ALA A 641 -5.32 -9.10 -2.69
N VAL A 642 -4.44 -10.10 -2.58
CA VAL A 642 -4.40 -11.07 -1.48
C VAL A 642 -2.97 -11.20 -0.98
N TRP A 643 -2.78 -11.23 0.33
CA TRP A 643 -1.48 -11.38 0.96
C TRP A 643 -1.59 -12.13 2.28
N THR A 644 -0.44 -12.50 2.83
CA THR A 644 -0.35 -13.16 4.14
C THR A 644 0.44 -12.34 5.15
N GLY A 645 0.33 -12.68 6.42
CA GLY A 645 1.18 -12.14 7.48
C GLY A 645 1.31 -13.11 8.65
N ILE A 646 2.38 -12.95 9.44
CA ILE A 646 2.64 -13.80 10.61
C ILE A 646 2.26 -13.07 11.89
N MET A 647 1.36 -13.66 12.67
CA MET A 647 0.98 -13.22 14.01
C MET A 647 1.75 -14.03 15.05
N GLY A 648 2.13 -13.43 16.17
CA GLY A 648 2.64 -14.19 17.32
C GLY A 648 1.47 -14.57 18.22
N TYR A 649 1.10 -15.85 18.22
CA TYR A 649 0.07 -16.35 19.12
C TYR A 649 0.72 -16.80 20.41
N SER A 650 0.25 -16.24 21.52
CA SER A 650 0.60 -16.74 22.84
C SER A 650 -0.18 -18.01 23.18
N ASP A 651 0.38 -18.81 24.08
CA ASP A 651 -0.18 -20.06 24.55
C ASP A 651 -1.43 -19.89 25.40
N ASP A 652 -1.55 -18.80 26.16
CA ASP A 652 -2.73 -18.44 26.97
C ASP A 652 -3.64 -17.39 26.31
N GLY A 653 -3.26 -16.92 25.12
CA GLY A 653 -3.99 -15.91 24.35
C GLY A 653 -3.72 -14.47 24.75
N PHE A 654 -2.99 -14.18 25.84
CA PHE A 654 -2.61 -12.82 26.28
C PHE A 654 -1.16 -12.49 25.95
N PRO A 655 -0.81 -11.22 25.65
CA PRO A 655 0.57 -10.87 25.31
C PRO A 655 1.53 -11.09 26.49
N PHE A 656 2.82 -11.16 26.16
CA PHE A 656 3.90 -11.12 27.14
C PHE A 656 4.54 -9.72 27.12
N VAL A 657 4.41 -9.01 28.24
CA VAL A 657 4.83 -7.62 28.39
C VAL A 657 5.57 -7.41 29.71
N GLY A 658 6.76 -6.81 29.67
CA GLY A 658 7.55 -6.48 30.86
C GLY A 658 8.92 -7.16 30.89
N SER A 659 9.53 -7.24 32.08
CA SER A 659 10.86 -7.81 32.27
C SER A 659 10.91 -9.30 31.90
N VAL A 660 11.99 -9.73 31.24
CA VAL A 660 12.23 -11.14 30.94
C VAL A 660 12.87 -11.82 32.17
N PRO A 661 12.25 -12.87 32.73
CA PRO A 661 12.80 -13.58 33.88
C PRO A 661 14.24 -14.06 33.67
N ASP A 662 15.07 -13.91 34.69
CA ASP A 662 16.52 -14.23 34.72
C ASP A 662 17.40 -13.50 33.69
N LYS A 663 16.87 -12.47 33.02
CA LYS A 663 17.60 -11.67 32.04
C LYS A 663 17.53 -10.18 32.41
N PRO A 664 18.29 -9.72 33.41
CA PRO A 664 18.23 -8.33 33.89
C PRO A 664 18.49 -7.34 32.75
N GLY A 665 17.67 -6.28 32.66
CA GLY A 665 17.73 -5.30 31.57
C GLY A 665 17.09 -5.75 30.26
N GLN A 666 16.57 -6.98 30.15
CA GLN A 666 15.79 -7.40 28.99
C GLN A 666 14.29 -7.30 29.25
N PHE A 667 13.55 -6.77 28.27
CA PHE A 667 12.10 -6.58 28.31
C PHE A 667 11.46 -7.19 27.06
N ILE A 668 10.24 -7.70 27.16
CA ILE A 668 9.46 -8.23 26.04
C ILE A 668 8.17 -7.43 25.86
N CYS A 669 7.73 -7.27 24.62
CA CYS A 669 6.43 -6.74 24.23
C CYS A 669 5.97 -7.47 22.95
N ALA A 670 5.42 -8.68 23.11
CA ALA A 670 5.19 -9.63 22.02
C ALA A 670 4.02 -10.58 22.31
N GLY A 671 3.65 -11.42 21.32
CA GLY A 671 2.68 -12.50 21.50
C GLY A 671 1.22 -12.03 21.55
N PHE A 672 0.87 -11.03 20.74
CA PHE A 672 -0.46 -10.40 20.81
C PHE A 672 -1.64 -11.23 20.31
N SER A 673 -1.44 -12.49 19.88
CA SER A 673 -2.51 -13.44 19.53
C SER A 673 -3.53 -12.90 18.52
N GLY A 674 -3.03 -12.22 17.49
CA GLY A 674 -3.87 -11.61 16.44
C GLY A 674 -4.67 -10.37 16.90
N HIS A 675 -4.47 -9.88 18.12
CA HIS A 675 -5.24 -8.80 18.75
C HIS A 675 -4.34 -7.65 19.24
N GLY A 676 -3.24 -7.38 18.53
CA GLY A 676 -2.24 -6.39 18.96
C GLY A 676 -2.64 -4.93 18.75
N MET A 677 -3.56 -4.66 17.82
CA MET A 677 -3.96 -3.29 17.49
C MET A 677 -4.48 -2.50 18.69
N PRO A 678 -5.38 -3.03 19.55
CA PRO A 678 -5.86 -2.36 20.76
C PRO A 678 -4.99 -2.59 22.01
N GLN A 679 -3.79 -3.19 21.88
CA GLN A 679 -2.94 -3.57 23.03
C GLN A 679 -1.53 -2.96 22.96
N ALA A 680 -0.89 -2.98 21.79
CA ALA A 680 0.54 -2.72 21.61
C ALA A 680 1.03 -1.33 22.08
N PHE A 681 0.36 -0.23 21.72
CA PHE A 681 0.75 1.13 22.10
C PHE A 681 0.86 1.33 23.62
N LEU A 682 -0.20 1.01 24.38
CA LEU A 682 -0.17 1.13 25.84
C LEU A 682 0.76 0.10 26.50
N SER A 683 0.87 -1.12 25.96
CA SER A 683 1.86 -2.10 26.45
C SER A 683 3.29 -1.58 26.28
N ALA A 684 3.59 -0.95 25.15
CA ALA A 684 4.87 -0.30 24.91
C ALA A 684 5.11 0.91 25.83
N LYS A 685 4.06 1.68 26.16
CA LYS A 685 4.11 2.75 27.17
C LYS A 685 4.48 2.22 28.56
N ALA A 686 3.92 1.07 28.96
CA ALA A 686 4.26 0.41 30.21
C ALA A 686 5.74 0.00 30.22
N VAL A 687 6.23 -0.69 29.18
CA VAL A 687 7.65 -1.08 29.05
C VAL A 687 8.57 0.14 29.08
N ALA A 688 8.25 1.20 28.34
CA ALA A 688 9.03 2.44 28.35
C ALA A 688 9.06 3.11 29.73
N THR A 689 7.96 3.01 30.49
CA THR A 689 7.88 3.53 31.87
C THR A 689 8.75 2.71 32.82
N MET A 690 8.71 1.37 32.72
CA MET A 690 9.59 0.48 33.49
C MET A 690 11.07 0.81 33.26
N ILE A 691 11.47 0.97 32.00
CA ILE A 691 12.87 1.30 31.62
C ILE A 691 13.27 2.70 32.09
N ALA A 692 12.44 3.71 31.84
CA ALA A 692 12.81 5.09 32.11
C ALA A 692 12.78 5.43 33.61
N GLU A 693 11.84 4.84 34.36
CA GLU A 693 11.62 5.16 35.78
C GLU A 693 12.17 4.08 36.73
N GLY A 694 12.65 2.94 36.23
CA GLY A 694 13.14 1.83 37.04
C GLY A 694 12.04 1.13 37.83
N LYS A 695 10.85 1.01 37.22
CA LYS A 695 9.65 0.42 37.83
C LYS A 695 9.45 -1.03 37.44
N GLU A 696 8.84 -1.78 38.35
CA GLU A 696 8.38 -3.14 38.11
C GLU A 696 7.02 -3.18 37.39
N ALA A 697 6.64 -4.36 36.91
CA ALA A 697 5.47 -4.53 36.04
C ALA A 697 4.12 -4.27 36.75
N ASP A 698 4.08 -4.39 38.07
CA ASP A 698 2.92 -4.11 38.91
C ASP A 698 2.83 -2.65 39.38
N GLU A 699 3.87 -1.85 39.14
CA GLU A 699 3.93 -0.41 39.43
C GLU A 699 3.56 0.47 38.22
N VAL A 700 3.24 -0.16 37.09
CA VAL A 700 2.85 0.51 35.84
C VAL A 700 1.43 0.10 35.43
N ASP A 701 0.79 0.94 34.61
CA ASP A 701 -0.52 0.67 34.02
C ASP A 701 -0.41 -0.47 32.98
N LEU A 702 -0.46 -1.71 33.47
CA LEU A 702 -0.38 -2.93 32.69
C LEU A 702 -1.25 -4.03 33.34
N PRO A 703 -2.22 -4.61 32.59
CA PRO A 703 -3.06 -5.69 33.10
C PRO A 703 -2.23 -6.86 33.59
N ARG A 704 -2.62 -7.46 34.71
CA ARG A 704 -1.87 -8.58 35.30
C ARG A 704 -1.74 -9.79 34.38
N MET A 705 -2.74 -10.02 33.52
CA MET A 705 -2.73 -11.08 32.51
C MET A 705 -1.67 -10.88 31.42
N TYR A 706 -1.18 -9.64 31.22
CA TYR A 706 -0.22 -9.33 30.16
C TYR A 706 1.22 -9.41 30.67
N ARG A 707 1.43 -9.40 31.99
CA ARG A 707 2.76 -9.33 32.61
C ARG A 707 3.55 -10.58 32.26
N CYS A 708 4.79 -10.41 31.81
CA CYS A 708 5.75 -11.49 31.68
C CYS A 708 6.24 -11.88 33.08
N SER A 709 6.10 -13.16 33.45
CA SER A 709 6.48 -13.65 34.78
C SER A 709 7.02 -15.07 34.71
N ARG A 710 7.81 -15.45 35.73
CA ARG A 710 8.32 -16.83 35.87
C ARG A 710 7.18 -17.84 35.89
N ALA A 711 6.11 -17.56 36.63
CA ALA A 711 4.94 -18.43 36.72
C ALA A 711 4.27 -18.69 35.36
N ARG A 712 4.18 -17.67 34.48
CA ARG A 712 3.64 -17.85 33.12
C ARG A 712 4.58 -18.69 32.23
N LEU A 713 5.89 -18.48 32.32
CA LEU A 713 6.88 -19.27 31.56
C LEU A 713 7.03 -20.72 32.07
N ASP A 714 6.73 -20.96 33.34
CA ASP A 714 6.75 -22.30 33.92
C ASP A 714 5.45 -23.07 33.64
N SER A 715 4.42 -22.38 33.13
CA SER A 715 3.19 -23.03 32.68
C SER A 715 3.49 -24.08 31.62
N ARG A 716 2.78 -25.21 31.72
CA ARG A 716 2.84 -26.33 30.78
C ARG A 716 1.48 -26.59 30.14
N GLU A 717 0.62 -25.58 30.17
CA GLU A 717 -0.68 -25.66 29.53
C GLU A 717 -0.54 -25.87 28.02
N ARG A 718 -1.52 -26.56 27.46
CA ARG A 718 -1.55 -26.76 26.02
C ARG A 718 -1.88 -25.44 25.34
N HIS A 719 -1.07 -25.07 24.35
CA HIS A 719 -1.25 -23.86 23.57
C HIS A 719 -2.69 -23.71 23.03
N VAL A 720 -3.35 -22.58 23.32
CA VAL A 720 -4.78 -22.34 22.99
C VAL A 720 -5.10 -22.53 21.51
N ALA A 721 -4.20 -22.15 20.60
CA ALA A 721 -4.38 -22.38 19.16
C ALA A 721 -4.49 -23.88 18.80
N LEU A 722 -3.73 -24.76 19.45
CA LEU A 722 -3.83 -26.21 19.23
C LEU A 722 -5.08 -26.79 19.87
N ALA A 723 -5.47 -26.29 21.04
CA ALA A 723 -6.74 -26.67 21.66
C ALA A 723 -7.94 -26.28 20.79
N ALA A 724 -7.91 -25.08 20.19
CA ALA A 724 -8.93 -24.61 19.26
C ALA A 724 -8.95 -25.43 17.96
N TRP A 725 -7.79 -25.86 17.46
CA TRP A 725 -7.67 -26.73 16.30
C TRP A 725 -8.30 -28.12 16.54
N ASP A 726 -8.00 -28.76 17.68
CA ASP A 726 -8.59 -30.06 18.07
C ASP A 726 -10.12 -30.01 18.18
N ALA A 727 -10.66 -28.87 18.60
CA ALA A 727 -12.09 -28.67 18.76
C ALA A 727 -12.86 -28.57 17.43
N VAL A 728 -12.15 -28.44 16.29
CA VAL A 728 -12.80 -28.38 14.97
C VAL A 728 -13.34 -29.77 14.59
N PRO A 729 -14.67 -29.93 14.35
CA PRO A 729 -15.25 -31.24 14.03
C PRO A 729 -14.63 -31.83 12.76
N LYS A 730 -14.30 -33.13 12.75
CA LYS A 730 -13.67 -33.84 11.60
C LYS A 730 -14.51 -33.83 10.31
N THR A 731 -15.81 -33.57 10.38
CA THR A 731 -16.73 -33.54 9.22
C THR A 731 -17.00 -32.15 8.64
N ALA A 732 -16.56 -31.07 9.29
CA ALA A 732 -16.72 -29.67 8.87
C ALA A 732 -16.08 -29.25 7.52
N GLN A 733 -15.57 -30.19 6.71
CA GLN A 733 -14.98 -29.91 5.39
C GLN A 733 -16.03 -29.87 4.25
N ALA A 734 -17.30 -30.13 4.57
CA ALA A 734 -18.37 -30.22 3.58
C ALA A 734 -19.41 -29.12 3.82
N ARG A 735 -19.23 -27.97 3.16
CA ARG A 735 -20.28 -27.09 2.61
C ARG A 735 -19.60 -25.88 1.96
N LEU A 736 -19.32 -26.04 0.66
CA LEU A 736 -19.17 -24.92 -0.28
C LEU A 736 -20.54 -24.25 -0.47
#